data_AF-A0A1G2Z9T1-F1
#
_entry.id   AF-A0A1G2Z9T1-F1
#
_cell.length_a   1.000
_cell.length_b   1.000
_cell.length_c   1.000
_cell.angle_alpha   90.00
_cell.angle_beta   90.00
_cell.angle_gamma   90.00
#
_symmetry.space_group_name_H-M   'P 1'
#
loop_
_entity.id
_entity.type
_entity.pdbx_description
1 polymer ?
#
loop_
_entity_poly.entity_id
_entity_poly.type
_entity_poly.pdbx_seq_one_letter_code
_entity_poly.pdbx_strand_id
1 'polypeptide(L)'
;MFRGLTRIEVLVTVLVGLFVLSLLPAASRHAKSDSARATCRANLAILGKAMLLYVNDYEDKFPRAGGRNTTWGDRVGWDARNRYQAFGLAADGSGGEATISSCFYLLVKYEEVAPKHFVCPGDAGTSEFKLADLSRAPKDFELIDAWDFGPEAGARCSYAYHIPFGLYALTTSHVPGTPVAADRNPWLKSPAGDAGNFILFKPDLPGMGGTPETARAGNSISHNQEGQNVLFVDGHVSFQERSYCGPDNDNIYTVARSGDRGDPLGIVPVVPMVAPMSRTDSVLVHDPVSTVTAINQAPDVDSKNLKQTAVVATLDCPLPEHKNAIWCSTFQMAWDQLKRDIVGEPIQLPEAQELANRLNQTQFPTRDIQQESYYAAAGFVKDGVIERIQKDMAKRFPSEPVPVFDERYKALRDVVTAYAYLNVDVGFAYPYCTNLSAFDFADSNGVRKAVTAFCAQPGARTADSGRVREQTEILYYEHGETPGTAQFAVDLSRETQPYQVILARMPRCSALGEAARTLQTKIGEFRNDPDYQVLRKLRPIDTLIVPDVLYKLTHHFDELLGKRLGNAKWREYFIFDALQKIDFTLSRTGVVLKSEARLAMAASRRVPAKLEEPRRLHFDRPFLICVKKREPNAVPFFLMWVDNAELMTKYQ
;
A
#
# COMPACT_ATOMS: atom_id res chain seq x y z
N MET A 1 -50.81 -60.76 9.31
CA MET A 1 -51.65 -60.10 8.29
C MET A 1 -51.16 -58.67 8.12
N PHE A 2 -50.13 -58.44 7.30
CA PHE A 2 -49.67 -57.08 7.02
C PHE A 2 -50.55 -56.48 5.92
N ARG A 3 -51.22 -55.36 6.20
CA ARG A 3 -51.80 -54.53 5.14
C ARG A 3 -50.62 -53.95 4.34
N GLY A 4 -50.55 -54.27 3.06
CA GLY A 4 -49.56 -53.63 2.17
C GLY A 4 -49.87 -52.14 2.06
N LEU A 5 -48.85 -51.29 2.08
CA LEU A 5 -49.03 -49.84 1.99
C LEU A 5 -49.79 -49.48 0.71
N THR A 6 -50.82 -48.67 0.86
CA THR A 6 -51.53 -48.06 -0.27
C THR A 6 -50.61 -47.10 -1.02
N ARG A 7 -50.96 -46.81 -2.29
CA ARG A 7 -50.21 -45.85 -3.11
C ARG A 7 -50.09 -44.46 -2.46
N ILE A 8 -51.06 -44.08 -1.63
CA ILE A 8 -51.07 -42.82 -0.87
C ILE A 8 -50.05 -42.87 0.27
N GLU A 9 -50.04 -43.95 1.06
CA GLU A 9 -49.07 -44.10 2.16
C GLU A 9 -47.62 -44.11 1.64
N VAL A 10 -47.35 -44.81 0.53
CA VAL A 10 -46.03 -44.78 -0.12
C VAL A 10 -45.64 -43.37 -0.57
N LEU A 11 -46.56 -42.63 -1.20
CA LEU A 11 -46.32 -41.26 -1.63
C LEU A 11 -46.01 -40.33 -0.44
N VAL A 12 -46.78 -40.44 0.64
CA VAL A 12 -46.57 -39.66 1.87
C VAL A 12 -45.24 -40.01 2.53
N THR A 13 -44.87 -41.30 2.62
CA THR A 13 -43.55 -41.70 3.17
C THR A 13 -42.40 -41.13 2.34
N VAL A 14 -42.49 -41.14 1.00
CA VAL A 14 -41.45 -40.55 0.14
C VAL A 14 -41.37 -39.03 0.31
N LEU A 15 -42.50 -38.32 0.35
CA LEU A 15 -42.53 -36.87 0.54
C LEU A 15 -42.00 -36.45 1.91
N VAL A 16 -42.37 -37.16 2.99
CA VAL A 16 -41.82 -36.93 4.33
C VAL A 16 -40.31 -37.24 4.37
N GLY A 17 -39.87 -38.32 3.71
CA GLY A 17 -38.45 -38.65 3.58
C GLY A 17 -37.65 -37.55 2.88
N LEU A 18 -38.14 -37.04 1.75
CA LEU A 18 -37.53 -35.93 1.02
C LEU A 18 -37.53 -34.62 1.83
N PHE A 19 -38.60 -34.34 2.58
CA PHE A 19 -38.68 -33.18 3.47
C PHE A 19 -37.66 -33.27 4.61
N VAL A 20 -37.55 -34.40 5.30
CA VAL A 20 -36.53 -34.63 6.34
C VAL A 20 -35.12 -34.52 5.76
N LEU A 21 -34.85 -35.12 4.59
CA LEU A 21 -33.56 -35.01 3.89
C LEU A 21 -33.22 -33.55 3.52
N SER A 22 -34.20 -32.73 3.14
CA SER A 22 -34.00 -31.30 2.83
C SER A 22 -33.70 -30.43 4.07
N LEU A 23 -34.08 -30.89 5.27
CA LEU A 23 -33.79 -30.21 6.54
C LEU A 23 -32.39 -30.55 7.09
N LEU A 24 -31.80 -31.70 6.74
CA LEU A 24 -30.46 -32.09 7.22
C LEU A 24 -29.35 -31.07 6.90
N PRO A 25 -29.29 -30.43 5.70
CA PRO A 25 -28.33 -29.36 5.43
C PRO A 25 -28.51 -28.13 6.31
N ALA A 26 -29.75 -27.79 6.69
CA ALA A 26 -30.03 -26.65 7.57
C ALA A 26 -29.64 -26.98 9.03
N ALA A 27 -30.08 -28.13 9.54
CA ALA A 27 -29.76 -28.58 10.90
C ALA A 27 -28.24 -28.75 11.13
N SER A 28 -27.53 -29.32 10.15
CA SER A 28 -26.07 -29.49 10.23
C SER A 28 -25.29 -28.18 10.11
N ARG A 29 -25.81 -27.16 9.41
CA ARG A 29 -25.25 -25.79 9.42
C ARG A 29 -25.46 -25.11 10.78
N HIS A 30 -26.66 -25.23 11.36
CA HIS A 30 -26.98 -24.65 12.67
C HIS A 30 -26.09 -25.25 13.77
N ALA A 31 -26.01 -26.59 13.87
CA ALA A 31 -25.17 -27.28 14.84
C ALA A 31 -23.66 -26.94 14.71
N LYS A 32 -23.17 -26.70 13.48
CA LYS A 32 -21.81 -26.20 13.26
C LYS A 32 -21.62 -24.76 13.77
N SER A 33 -22.59 -23.88 13.54
CA SER A 33 -22.58 -22.50 14.04
C SER A 33 -22.54 -22.46 15.57
N ASP A 34 -23.34 -23.29 16.24
CA ASP A 34 -23.38 -23.34 17.70
C ASP A 34 -22.12 -23.95 18.33
N SER A 35 -21.55 -24.97 17.70
CA SER A 35 -20.24 -25.52 18.08
C SER A 35 -19.11 -24.49 17.92
N ALA A 36 -19.12 -23.70 16.85
CA ALA A 36 -18.18 -22.60 16.63
C ALA A 36 -18.34 -21.49 17.69
N ARG A 37 -19.57 -21.08 18.00
CA ARG A 37 -19.89 -20.11 19.07
C ARG A 37 -19.42 -20.59 20.44
N ALA A 38 -19.68 -21.85 20.79
CA ALA A 38 -19.26 -22.42 22.06
C ALA A 38 -17.73 -22.50 22.19
N THR A 39 -17.05 -22.87 21.11
CA THR A 39 -15.57 -22.90 21.06
C THR A 39 -14.98 -21.49 21.16
N CYS A 40 -15.57 -20.51 20.45
CA CYS A 40 -15.17 -19.11 20.55
C CYS A 40 -15.30 -18.58 21.99
N ARG A 41 -16.44 -18.84 22.64
CA ARG A 41 -16.66 -18.43 24.04
C ARG A 41 -15.66 -19.05 25.00
N ALA A 42 -15.33 -20.33 24.81
CA ALA A 42 -14.31 -21.02 25.61
C ALA A 42 -12.91 -20.42 25.40
N ASN A 43 -12.56 -20.06 24.16
CA ASN A 43 -11.32 -19.37 23.83
C ASN A 43 -11.25 -17.98 24.48
N LEU A 44 -12.26 -17.12 24.31
CA LEU A 44 -12.33 -15.82 24.99
C LEU A 44 -12.28 -15.93 26.52
N ALA A 45 -12.85 -17.00 27.10
CA ALA A 45 -12.80 -17.25 28.55
C ALA A 45 -11.44 -17.80 29.04
N ILE A 46 -10.57 -18.27 28.13
CA ILE A 46 -9.15 -18.55 28.40
C ILE A 46 -8.35 -17.25 28.28
N LEU A 47 -8.57 -16.47 27.22
CA LEU A 47 -7.92 -15.17 27.01
C LEU A 47 -8.21 -14.20 28.17
N GLY A 48 -9.46 -14.11 28.64
CA GLY A 48 -9.83 -13.26 29.77
C GLY A 48 -9.15 -13.64 31.09
N LYS A 49 -8.89 -14.93 31.32
CA LYS A 49 -8.14 -15.38 32.51
C LYS A 49 -6.66 -15.01 32.40
N ALA A 50 -6.05 -15.20 31.24
CA ALA A 50 -4.68 -14.77 30.97
C ALA A 50 -4.54 -13.24 31.06
N MET A 51 -5.53 -12.48 30.57
CA MET A 51 -5.59 -11.02 30.75
C MET A 51 -5.64 -10.63 32.23
N LEU A 52 -6.42 -11.33 33.07
CA LEU A 52 -6.49 -11.05 34.51
C LEU A 52 -5.20 -11.45 35.28
N LEU A 53 -4.47 -12.46 34.81
CA LEU A 53 -3.13 -12.78 35.32
C LEU A 53 -2.13 -11.68 34.95
N TYR A 54 -2.04 -11.33 33.66
CA TYR A 54 -1.21 -10.22 33.18
C TYR A 54 -1.51 -8.90 33.93
N VAL A 55 -2.80 -8.57 34.12
CA VAL A 55 -3.26 -7.36 34.83
C VAL A 55 -2.72 -7.25 36.26
N ASN A 56 -2.53 -8.38 36.97
CA ASN A 56 -1.95 -8.43 38.32
C ASN A 56 -0.49 -7.97 38.31
N ASP A 57 0.27 -8.37 37.29
CA ASP A 57 1.72 -8.13 37.19
C ASP A 57 2.06 -6.79 36.49
N TYR A 58 1.10 -6.19 35.78
CA TYR A 58 1.28 -4.99 34.95
C TYR A 58 0.44 -3.77 35.40
N GLU A 59 0.41 -3.49 36.71
CA GLU A 59 -0.19 -2.27 37.31
C GLU A 59 -1.68 -2.04 36.93
N ASP A 60 -2.55 -3.05 37.13
CA ASP A 60 -3.99 -3.00 36.85
C ASP A 60 -4.38 -2.77 35.36
N LYS A 61 -3.40 -2.84 34.43
CA LYS A 61 -3.60 -2.53 33.00
C LYS A 61 -3.71 -3.80 32.17
N PHE A 62 -4.70 -3.83 31.28
CA PHE A 62 -4.84 -4.88 30.29
C PHE A 62 -3.67 -4.86 29.27
N PRO A 63 -3.37 -6.00 28.59
CA PRO A 63 -2.24 -6.11 27.66
C PRO A 63 -2.10 -4.95 26.66
N ARG A 64 -0.92 -4.32 26.66
CA ARG A 64 -0.57 -3.21 25.77
C ARG A 64 0.87 -3.33 25.31
N ALA A 65 1.05 -3.60 24.01
CA ALA A 65 2.35 -3.65 23.34
C ALA A 65 2.97 -2.24 23.18
N GLY A 66 4.23 -2.18 22.76
CA GLY A 66 4.98 -0.93 22.67
C GLY A 66 5.54 -0.43 24.01
N GLY A 67 5.64 0.89 24.13
CA GLY A 67 6.12 1.65 25.29
C GLY A 67 5.12 2.74 25.72
N ARG A 68 5.56 3.68 26.56
CA ARG A 68 4.67 4.58 27.32
C ARG A 68 3.66 5.34 26.44
N ASN A 69 4.18 5.94 25.36
CA ASN A 69 3.44 6.79 24.43
C ASN A 69 3.26 6.15 23.05
N THR A 70 3.37 4.82 22.94
CA THR A 70 3.12 4.11 21.67
C THR A 70 1.69 4.29 21.19
N THR A 71 1.55 4.56 19.90
CA THR A 71 0.29 4.63 19.14
C THR A 71 0.02 3.32 18.42
N TRP A 72 -1.23 3.11 18.01
CA TRP A 72 -1.55 2.05 17.04
C TRP A 72 -0.86 2.34 15.71
N GLY A 73 -0.24 1.33 15.10
CA GLY A 73 0.40 1.42 13.79
C GLY A 73 0.81 0.04 13.26
N ASP A 74 1.21 -0.02 12.00
CA ASP A 74 1.48 -1.27 11.28
C ASP A 74 2.87 -1.86 11.55
N ARG A 75 3.77 -1.08 12.19
CA ARG A 75 5.16 -1.49 12.42
C ARG A 75 5.33 -2.35 13.67
N VAL A 76 5.35 -3.67 13.50
CA VAL A 76 5.91 -4.61 14.51
C VAL A 76 6.97 -5.53 13.88
N GLY A 77 8.20 -5.44 14.40
CA GLY A 77 9.25 -6.45 14.16
C GLY A 77 8.97 -7.70 14.99
N TRP A 78 8.12 -8.59 14.49
CA TRP A 78 7.64 -9.77 15.22
C TRP A 78 8.78 -10.70 15.69
N ASP A 79 9.91 -10.76 14.96
CA ASP A 79 11.11 -11.55 15.26
C ASP A 79 12.26 -10.74 15.89
N ALA A 80 12.01 -9.48 16.27
CA ALA A 80 13.04 -8.58 16.76
C ALA A 80 13.64 -9.04 18.10
N ARG A 81 14.95 -8.78 18.29
CA ARG A 81 15.70 -9.26 19.47
C ARG A 81 15.31 -8.62 20.80
N ASN A 82 14.48 -7.57 20.79
CA ASN A 82 14.02 -6.87 22.00
C ASN A 82 12.84 -5.92 21.68
N ARG A 83 12.12 -5.54 22.75
CA ARG A 83 10.97 -4.62 22.75
C ARG A 83 11.23 -3.29 22.00
N TYR A 84 12.43 -2.72 22.12
CA TYR A 84 12.77 -1.45 21.47
C TYR A 84 12.84 -1.60 19.95
N GLN A 85 13.46 -2.68 19.46
CA GLN A 85 13.52 -3.00 18.03
C GLN A 85 12.16 -3.44 17.48
N ALA A 86 11.39 -4.22 18.24
CA ALA A 86 10.07 -4.72 17.86
C ALA A 86 9.10 -3.57 17.55
N PHE A 87 8.97 -2.61 18.46
CA PHE A 87 7.98 -1.53 18.39
C PHE A 87 8.58 -0.19 17.93
N GLY A 88 9.87 -0.15 17.57
CA GLY A 88 10.56 1.07 17.14
C GLY A 88 10.66 2.16 18.21
N LEU A 89 10.79 1.77 19.49
CA LEU A 89 10.85 2.71 20.63
C LEU A 89 12.15 3.51 20.63
N ALA A 90 12.07 4.75 21.12
CA ALA A 90 13.25 5.53 21.49
C ALA A 90 13.96 4.92 22.73
N ALA A 91 15.20 5.33 22.98
CA ALA A 91 16.03 4.76 24.05
C ALA A 91 15.46 4.98 25.47
N ASP A 92 14.56 5.95 25.65
CA ASP A 92 13.82 6.23 26.88
C ASP A 92 12.51 5.42 27.02
N GLY A 93 12.19 4.57 26.04
CA GLY A 93 10.95 3.79 25.99
C GLY A 93 9.72 4.60 25.50
N SER A 94 9.93 5.78 24.92
CA SER A 94 8.88 6.60 24.32
C SER A 94 8.68 6.32 22.82
N GLY A 95 7.59 6.87 22.25
CA GLY A 95 7.25 6.74 20.83
C GLY A 95 6.94 5.32 20.40
N GLY A 96 7.28 5.01 19.14
CA GLY A 96 7.04 3.72 18.51
C GLY A 96 5.58 3.43 18.17
N GLU A 97 5.37 2.30 17.51
CA GLU A 97 4.09 1.79 17.02
C GLU A 97 3.88 0.36 17.51
N ALA A 98 2.62 -0.06 17.67
CA ALA A 98 2.25 -1.44 17.92
C ALA A 98 0.85 -1.76 17.38
N THR A 99 0.60 -3.03 17.10
CA THR A 99 -0.67 -3.61 16.61
C THR A 99 -1.60 -4.04 17.76
N ILE A 100 -2.87 -4.31 17.45
CA ILE A 100 -3.80 -4.99 18.37
C ILE A 100 -3.37 -6.45 18.59
N SER A 101 -2.91 -7.10 17.53
CA SER A 101 -2.41 -8.48 17.52
C SER A 101 -1.18 -8.63 18.41
N SER A 102 -0.21 -7.71 18.40
CA SER A 102 0.92 -7.75 19.36
C SER A 102 0.48 -7.51 20.81
N CYS A 103 -0.61 -6.76 21.06
CA CYS A 103 -1.19 -6.65 22.40
C CYS A 103 -1.76 -7.99 22.89
N PHE A 104 -2.49 -8.72 22.03
CA PHE A 104 -2.88 -10.10 22.30
C PHE A 104 -1.67 -11.05 22.44
N TYR A 105 -0.61 -10.84 21.65
CA TYR A 105 0.59 -11.69 21.66
C TYR A 105 1.36 -11.63 22.98
N LEU A 106 1.20 -10.56 23.79
CA LEU A 106 1.78 -10.53 25.13
C LEU A 106 1.29 -11.69 26.02
N LEU A 107 0.07 -12.21 25.78
CA LEU A 107 -0.45 -13.40 26.46
C LEU A 107 0.18 -14.70 25.95
N VAL A 108 0.65 -14.76 24.70
CA VAL A 108 1.50 -15.86 24.21
C VAL A 108 2.89 -15.78 24.85
N LYS A 109 3.40 -14.55 24.99
CA LYS A 109 4.78 -14.25 25.42
C LYS A 109 5.05 -14.39 26.91
N TYR A 110 4.08 -14.01 27.75
CA TYR A 110 4.24 -13.95 29.22
C TYR A 110 3.31 -14.93 29.95
N GLU A 111 2.12 -15.22 29.42
CA GLU A 111 1.14 -16.13 30.02
C GLU A 111 1.09 -17.52 29.33
N GLU A 112 2.04 -17.79 28.42
CA GLU A 112 2.19 -19.03 27.62
C GLU A 112 0.91 -19.51 26.90
N VAL A 113 -0.01 -18.60 26.56
CA VAL A 113 -1.28 -18.97 25.92
C VAL A 113 -1.05 -19.51 24.50
N ALA A 114 -1.39 -20.78 24.27
CA ALA A 114 -1.21 -21.45 22.98
C ALA A 114 -1.97 -20.74 21.83
N PRO A 115 -1.33 -20.44 20.67
CA PRO A 115 -1.90 -19.67 19.57
C PRO A 115 -3.29 -20.11 19.06
N LYS A 116 -3.64 -21.40 19.12
CA LYS A 116 -4.99 -21.91 18.82
C LYS A 116 -6.13 -21.19 19.55
N HIS A 117 -5.87 -20.61 20.72
CA HIS A 117 -6.89 -19.92 21.51
C HIS A 117 -7.21 -18.51 21.02
N PHE A 118 -6.46 -17.98 20.06
CA PHE A 118 -6.73 -16.69 19.40
C PHE A 118 -7.56 -16.84 18.11
N VAL A 119 -7.98 -18.07 17.77
CA VAL A 119 -8.74 -18.38 16.55
C VAL A 119 -10.18 -18.76 16.88
N CYS A 120 -11.15 -18.09 16.25
CA CYS A 120 -12.58 -18.42 16.33
C CYS A 120 -12.96 -19.33 15.16
N PRO A 121 -13.53 -20.54 15.37
CA PRO A 121 -13.86 -21.45 14.27
C PRO A 121 -14.96 -20.96 13.29
N GLY A 122 -15.65 -19.86 13.60
CA GLY A 122 -16.59 -19.20 12.69
C GLY A 122 -15.96 -18.05 11.88
N ASP A 123 -14.79 -17.58 12.31
CA ASP A 123 -14.04 -16.50 11.68
C ASP A 123 -13.21 -17.02 10.50
N ALA A 124 -13.90 -17.28 9.39
CA ALA A 124 -13.34 -17.93 8.21
C ALA A 124 -12.07 -17.24 7.70
N GLY A 125 -11.09 -18.03 7.24
CA GLY A 125 -9.82 -17.55 6.70
C GLY A 125 -8.76 -17.20 7.75
N THR A 126 -9.12 -17.02 9.02
CA THR A 126 -8.13 -16.92 10.10
C THR A 126 -7.55 -18.29 10.44
N SER A 127 -6.26 -18.34 10.76
CA SER A 127 -5.54 -19.59 11.04
C SER A 127 -4.61 -19.47 12.24
N GLU A 128 -4.30 -20.61 12.87
CA GLU A 128 -3.36 -20.65 13.99
C GLU A 128 -1.96 -20.16 13.56
N PHE A 129 -1.29 -19.39 14.41
CA PHE A 129 0.11 -19.03 14.20
C PHE A 129 1.04 -20.18 14.60
N LYS A 130 1.90 -20.61 13.69
CA LYS A 130 2.88 -21.69 13.90
C LYS A 130 4.23 -21.29 13.31
N LEU A 131 5.28 -21.41 14.10
CA LEU A 131 6.66 -21.20 13.63
C LEU A 131 7.05 -22.18 12.51
N ALA A 132 6.45 -23.38 12.50
CA ALA A 132 6.65 -24.38 11.44
C ALA A 132 6.06 -23.99 10.08
N ASP A 133 5.09 -23.05 10.04
CA ASP A 133 4.52 -22.54 8.79
C ASP A 133 5.39 -21.44 8.16
N LEU A 134 6.42 -20.96 8.89
CA LEU A 134 7.32 -19.90 8.44
C LEU A 134 8.50 -20.47 7.65
N SER A 135 8.64 -20.05 6.39
CA SER A 135 9.69 -20.49 5.48
C SER A 135 11.13 -20.19 5.93
N ARG A 136 11.31 -19.31 6.92
CA ARG A 136 12.61 -18.97 7.52
C ARG A 136 12.48 -18.39 8.94
N ALA A 137 11.95 -19.17 9.89
CA ALA A 137 12.09 -18.83 11.31
C ALA A 137 13.58 -18.70 11.71
N PRO A 138 13.95 -17.84 12.68
CA PRO A 138 15.31 -17.80 13.21
C PRO A 138 15.68 -19.14 13.88
N LYS A 139 16.97 -19.48 13.93
CA LYS A 139 17.42 -20.72 14.58
C LYS A 139 17.26 -20.61 16.09
N ASP A 140 16.78 -21.68 16.72
CA ASP A 140 16.59 -21.81 18.17
C ASP A 140 15.62 -20.75 18.74
N PHE A 141 14.59 -20.38 17.96
CA PHE A 141 13.58 -19.36 18.28
C PHE A 141 12.23 -20.00 18.64
N GLU A 142 11.63 -19.56 19.75
CA GLU A 142 10.38 -20.09 20.30
C GLU A 142 9.23 -19.07 20.25
N LEU A 143 8.00 -19.51 20.56
CA LEU A 143 6.82 -18.62 20.56
C LEU A 143 6.98 -17.47 21.58
N ILE A 144 7.68 -17.71 22.68
CA ILE A 144 8.00 -16.71 23.71
C ILE A 144 9.06 -15.70 23.29
N ASP A 145 9.80 -15.91 22.18
CA ASP A 145 10.75 -14.91 21.66
C ASP A 145 10.05 -13.80 20.86
N ALA A 146 8.98 -14.15 20.14
CA ALA A 146 8.28 -13.24 19.24
C ALA A 146 7.51 -12.11 19.94
N TRP A 147 7.15 -11.08 19.17
CA TRP A 147 6.42 -9.89 19.62
C TRP A 147 5.04 -9.73 18.96
N ASP A 148 4.73 -10.56 17.97
CA ASP A 148 3.42 -10.62 17.30
C ASP A 148 3.22 -12.01 16.64
N PHE A 149 2.02 -12.29 16.13
CA PHE A 149 1.65 -13.53 15.42
C PHE A 149 2.26 -13.64 14.01
N GLY A 150 3.55 -13.32 13.87
CA GLY A 150 4.30 -13.42 12.62
C GLY A 150 4.03 -12.30 11.61
N PRO A 151 4.47 -12.48 10.35
CA PRO A 151 4.37 -11.44 9.30
C PRO A 151 2.94 -11.21 8.78
N GLU A 152 1.97 -12.02 9.19
CA GLU A 152 0.55 -11.95 8.77
C GLU A 152 -0.38 -11.79 9.98
N ALA A 153 0.07 -11.15 11.06
CA ALA A 153 -0.54 -11.23 12.40
C ALA A 153 -2.07 -11.01 12.44
N GLY A 154 -2.61 -10.07 11.66
CA GLY A 154 -4.06 -9.86 11.53
C GLY A 154 -4.84 -11.09 11.05
N ALA A 155 -4.25 -11.90 10.16
CA ALA A 155 -4.82 -13.17 9.68
C ALA A 155 -4.64 -14.35 10.66
N ARG A 156 -4.07 -14.10 11.85
CA ARG A 156 -3.79 -15.10 12.89
C ARG A 156 -4.51 -14.86 14.22
N CYS A 157 -5.19 -13.72 14.39
CA CYS A 157 -6.05 -13.43 15.55
C CYS A 157 -7.48 -13.06 15.11
N SER A 158 -8.46 -13.76 15.67
CA SER A 158 -9.91 -13.65 15.36
C SER A 158 -10.65 -12.60 16.20
N TYR A 159 -9.98 -11.87 17.07
CA TYR A 159 -10.63 -11.06 18.10
C TYR A 159 -10.39 -9.57 17.91
N ALA A 160 -11.44 -8.79 18.15
CA ALA A 160 -11.35 -7.36 18.39
C ALA A 160 -11.10 -7.09 19.87
N TYR A 161 -10.44 -5.98 20.18
CA TYR A 161 -9.95 -5.60 21.50
C TYR A 161 -10.18 -4.11 21.71
N HIS A 162 -10.58 -3.70 22.92
CA HIS A 162 -10.79 -2.29 23.25
C HIS A 162 -9.46 -1.55 23.07
N ILE A 163 -9.46 -0.53 22.22
CA ILE A 163 -8.27 0.20 21.78
C ILE A 163 -7.31 0.52 22.96
N PRO A 164 -6.15 -0.16 23.08
CA PRO A 164 -5.29 -0.05 24.26
C PRO A 164 -4.36 1.18 24.20
N PHE A 165 -4.48 2.01 23.16
CA PHE A 165 -3.65 3.18 22.91
C PHE A 165 -4.48 4.46 23.06
N GLY A 166 -4.05 5.38 23.93
CA GLY A 166 -4.74 6.66 24.16
C GLY A 166 -5.14 6.87 25.62
N LEU A 167 -6.09 7.78 25.85
CA LEU A 167 -6.50 8.24 27.18
C LEU A 167 -7.39 7.23 27.94
N TYR A 168 -8.23 6.49 27.22
CA TYR A 168 -9.24 5.58 27.78
C TYR A 168 -8.89 4.11 27.55
N ALA A 169 -7.60 3.76 27.70
CA ALA A 169 -7.15 2.37 27.72
C ALA A 169 -7.65 1.67 29.00
N LEU A 170 -8.03 0.39 28.90
CA LEU A 170 -8.70 -0.31 29.99
C LEU A 170 -7.77 -0.62 31.18
N THR A 171 -8.41 -0.58 32.35
CA THR A 171 -7.88 -1.02 33.65
C THR A 171 -9.01 -1.67 34.45
N THR A 172 -8.68 -2.48 35.47
CA THR A 172 -9.64 -3.12 36.40
C THR A 172 -10.66 -2.16 37.01
N SER A 173 -10.31 -0.89 37.16
CA SER A 173 -11.18 0.16 37.71
C SER A 173 -12.29 0.68 36.77
N HIS A 174 -12.45 0.09 35.58
CA HIS A 174 -13.58 0.39 34.69
C HIS A 174 -14.86 -0.31 35.16
N VAL A 175 -15.99 -0.03 34.51
CA VAL A 175 -17.26 -0.67 34.87
C VAL A 175 -17.15 -2.17 34.57
N PRO A 176 -17.62 -3.08 35.45
CA PRO A 176 -17.56 -4.53 35.20
C PRO A 176 -18.09 -4.96 33.82
N GLY A 177 -19.19 -4.33 33.37
CA GLY A 177 -19.80 -4.51 32.06
C GLY A 177 -19.19 -3.69 30.91
N THR A 178 -17.99 -3.13 31.07
CA THR A 178 -17.21 -2.60 29.94
C THR A 178 -16.63 -3.78 29.14
N PRO A 179 -16.82 -3.85 27.82
CA PRO A 179 -16.21 -4.88 26.98
C PRO A 179 -14.68 -4.73 26.89
N VAL A 180 -13.96 -5.85 26.95
CA VAL A 180 -12.50 -5.93 26.78
C VAL A 180 -12.16 -6.45 25.38
N ALA A 181 -12.78 -7.55 24.97
CA ALA A 181 -12.55 -8.20 23.68
C ALA A 181 -13.82 -8.87 23.15
N ALA A 182 -13.91 -9.09 21.84
CA ALA A 182 -15.06 -9.73 21.21
C ALA A 182 -14.67 -10.43 19.90
N ASP A 183 -15.61 -11.18 19.28
CA ASP A 183 -15.54 -11.51 17.85
C ASP A 183 -15.30 -10.22 17.00
N ARG A 184 -14.76 -10.36 15.78
CA ARG A 184 -14.25 -9.21 15.00
C ARG A 184 -15.28 -8.09 14.75
N ASN A 185 -14.80 -6.85 14.80
CA ASN A 185 -15.53 -5.64 14.44
C ASN A 185 -16.01 -5.69 12.96
N PRO A 186 -17.32 -5.64 12.67
CA PRO A 186 -17.84 -5.79 11.31
C PRO A 186 -17.53 -4.60 10.38
N TRP A 187 -17.06 -3.47 10.91
CA TRP A 187 -16.70 -2.28 10.15
C TRP A 187 -15.23 -2.25 9.69
N LEU A 188 -14.44 -3.25 10.08
CA LEU A 188 -13.03 -3.39 9.71
C LEU A 188 -12.82 -4.67 8.90
N LYS A 189 -11.96 -4.59 7.88
CA LYS A 189 -11.70 -5.71 6.96
C LYS A 189 -11.01 -6.88 7.65
N SER A 190 -11.43 -8.10 7.31
CA SER A 190 -10.89 -9.33 7.88
C SER A 190 -10.86 -10.50 6.87
N PRO A 191 -10.15 -11.61 7.16
CA PRO A 191 -10.21 -12.86 6.41
C PRO A 191 -11.62 -13.40 6.16
N ALA A 192 -12.56 -13.12 7.07
CA ALA A 192 -13.95 -13.56 6.96
C ALA A 192 -14.78 -12.70 6.00
N GLY A 193 -14.30 -11.49 5.64
CA GLY A 193 -14.96 -10.59 4.70
C GLY A 193 -14.47 -9.14 4.77
N ASP A 194 -14.80 -8.38 3.72
CA ASP A 194 -14.69 -6.93 3.69
C ASP A 194 -15.61 -6.26 4.72
N ALA A 195 -15.32 -4.99 5.04
CA ALA A 195 -16.10 -4.20 5.98
C ALA A 195 -17.57 -4.07 5.56
N GLY A 196 -18.48 -4.26 6.52
CA GLY A 196 -19.92 -4.17 6.34
C GLY A 196 -20.40 -2.78 5.92
N ASN A 197 -21.48 -2.73 5.14
CA ASN A 197 -22.07 -1.47 4.72
C ASN A 197 -22.86 -0.82 5.88
N PHE A 198 -22.23 0.12 6.58
CA PHE A 198 -22.79 0.84 7.72
C PHE A 198 -24.15 1.54 7.44
N ILE A 199 -24.46 1.87 6.18
CA ILE A 199 -25.75 2.48 5.80
C ILE A 199 -26.93 1.53 6.06
N LEU A 200 -26.68 0.20 6.09
CA LEU A 200 -27.68 -0.82 6.40
C LEU A 200 -27.92 -0.98 7.91
N PHE A 201 -27.05 -0.46 8.76
CA PHE A 201 -27.13 -0.62 10.21
C PHE A 201 -28.03 0.42 10.87
N LYS A 202 -29.01 -0.07 11.64
CA LYS A 202 -29.89 0.74 12.49
C LYS A 202 -30.27 -0.05 13.75
N PRO A 203 -29.97 0.45 14.96
CA PRO A 203 -30.42 -0.17 16.20
C PRO A 203 -31.95 -0.32 16.26
N ASP A 204 -32.43 -1.47 16.74
CA ASP A 204 -33.86 -1.77 16.95
C ASP A 204 -34.42 -1.22 18.27
N LEU A 205 -33.64 -0.39 18.98
CA LEU A 205 -34.05 0.28 20.21
C LEU A 205 -35.22 1.27 19.97
N PRO A 206 -36.12 1.46 20.96
CA PRO A 206 -37.22 2.42 20.86
C PRO A 206 -36.77 3.82 20.45
N GLY A 207 -37.37 4.35 19.38
CA GLY A 207 -37.06 5.67 18.82
C GLY A 207 -35.90 5.72 17.80
N MET A 208 -35.12 4.64 17.64
CA MET A 208 -34.01 4.59 16.67
C MET A 208 -34.45 4.19 15.25
N GLY A 209 -35.62 3.55 15.10
CA GLY A 209 -36.22 3.25 13.80
C GLY A 209 -35.54 2.13 13.00
N GLY A 210 -34.75 1.28 13.66
CA GLY A 210 -34.28 0.01 13.12
C GLY A 210 -35.27 -1.14 13.27
N THR A 211 -34.86 -2.30 12.79
CA THR A 211 -35.54 -3.59 12.83
C THR A 211 -34.52 -4.67 13.23
N PRO A 212 -34.91 -5.89 13.64
CA PRO A 212 -33.95 -6.93 13.99
C PRO A 212 -32.93 -7.23 12.88
N GLU A 213 -33.32 -7.14 11.61
CA GLU A 213 -32.45 -7.37 10.45
C GLU A 213 -31.44 -6.24 10.25
N THR A 214 -31.88 -4.98 10.40
CA THR A 214 -31.00 -3.80 10.29
C THR A 214 -30.16 -3.57 11.54
N ALA A 215 -30.57 -4.09 12.69
CA ALA A 215 -29.75 -4.13 13.89
C ALA A 215 -28.66 -5.21 13.78
N ARG A 216 -29.01 -6.40 13.28
CA ARG A 216 -28.06 -7.48 13.00
C ARG A 216 -26.95 -7.08 12.02
N ALA A 217 -27.21 -6.18 11.08
CA ALA A 217 -26.18 -5.69 10.15
C ALA A 217 -24.94 -5.12 10.85
N GLY A 218 -25.04 -4.71 12.12
CA GLY A 218 -23.92 -4.26 12.96
C GLY A 218 -23.33 -5.30 13.92
N ASN A 219 -23.68 -6.57 13.80
CA ASN A 219 -23.06 -7.68 14.51
C ASN A 219 -21.85 -8.24 13.75
N SER A 220 -20.98 -8.99 14.45
CA SER A 220 -19.81 -9.62 13.86
C SER A 220 -20.15 -10.64 12.76
N ILE A 221 -19.38 -10.62 11.67
CA ILE A 221 -19.54 -11.54 10.55
C ILE A 221 -19.12 -12.98 10.89
N SER A 222 -18.20 -13.16 11.86
CA SER A 222 -17.66 -14.46 12.29
C SER A 222 -18.75 -15.42 12.84
N HIS A 223 -19.93 -14.91 13.18
CA HIS A 223 -21.10 -15.70 13.61
C HIS A 223 -22.37 -15.39 12.80
N ASN A 224 -22.20 -15.11 11.50
CA ASN A 224 -23.28 -14.84 10.52
C ASN A 224 -24.18 -13.64 10.88
N GLN A 225 -23.61 -12.62 11.55
CA GLN A 225 -24.35 -11.43 12.01
C GLN A 225 -25.52 -11.74 12.97
N GLU A 226 -25.55 -12.93 13.57
CA GLU A 226 -26.53 -13.31 14.61
C GLU A 226 -26.18 -12.73 15.99
N GLY A 227 -24.94 -12.27 16.17
CA GLY A 227 -24.38 -11.75 17.41
C GLY A 227 -22.89 -12.06 17.54
N GLN A 228 -22.32 -11.77 18.70
CA GLN A 228 -20.89 -11.91 19.01
C GLN A 228 -20.71 -12.42 20.44
N ASN A 229 -19.68 -13.24 20.69
CA ASN A 229 -19.19 -13.45 22.05
C ASN A 229 -18.35 -12.24 22.46
N VAL A 230 -18.58 -11.76 23.68
CA VAL A 230 -17.94 -10.57 24.25
C VAL A 230 -17.41 -10.93 25.64
N LEU A 231 -16.13 -10.64 25.86
CA LEU A 231 -15.42 -10.68 27.15
C LEU A 231 -15.51 -9.31 27.80
N PHE A 232 -15.81 -9.27 29.09
CA PHE A 232 -15.98 -8.05 29.88
C PHE A 232 -14.88 -7.87 30.94
N VAL A 233 -14.78 -6.68 31.55
CA VAL A 233 -13.72 -6.31 32.52
C VAL A 233 -13.71 -7.19 33.76
N ASP A 234 -14.85 -7.75 34.17
CA ASP A 234 -14.96 -8.73 35.26
C ASP A 234 -14.51 -10.17 34.88
N GLY A 235 -14.09 -10.38 33.64
CA GLY A 235 -13.65 -11.67 33.12
C GLY A 235 -14.78 -12.61 32.67
N HIS A 236 -16.06 -12.20 32.73
CA HIS A 236 -17.15 -13.01 32.19
C HIS A 236 -17.20 -12.92 30.65
N VAL A 237 -17.68 -13.98 30.00
CA VAL A 237 -17.90 -14.01 28.55
C VAL A 237 -19.33 -14.44 28.25
N SER A 238 -20.07 -13.57 27.57
CA SER A 238 -21.45 -13.80 27.16
C SER A 238 -21.63 -13.62 25.66
N PHE A 239 -22.67 -14.22 25.07
CA PHE A 239 -23.03 -13.98 23.66
C PHE A 239 -24.09 -12.90 23.60
N GLN A 240 -23.80 -11.85 22.86
CA GLN A 240 -24.60 -10.65 22.73
C GLN A 240 -25.22 -10.63 21.33
N GLU A 241 -26.56 -10.64 21.25
CA GLU A 241 -27.30 -10.64 19.98
C GLU A 241 -27.26 -9.29 19.24
N ARG A 242 -26.72 -8.24 19.88
CA ARG A 242 -26.58 -6.88 19.36
C ARG A 242 -25.23 -6.30 19.75
N SER A 243 -24.66 -5.43 18.92
CA SER A 243 -23.39 -4.76 19.19
C SER A 243 -23.50 -3.61 20.18
N TYR A 244 -24.69 -3.07 20.43
CA TYR A 244 -24.95 -2.11 21.50
C TYR A 244 -25.11 -2.78 22.87
N CYS A 245 -24.03 -3.44 23.32
CA CYS A 245 -23.93 -4.17 24.58
C CYS A 245 -22.83 -3.63 25.53
N GLY A 246 -22.24 -2.47 25.23
CA GLY A 246 -21.44 -1.70 26.18
C GLY A 246 -22.30 -0.91 27.18
N PRO A 247 -21.68 -0.16 28.10
CA PRO A 247 -22.36 0.73 29.05
C PRO A 247 -23.32 1.69 28.35
N ASP A 248 -24.44 2.06 28.97
CA ASP A 248 -25.47 2.94 28.37
C ASP A 248 -26.09 2.46 27.03
N ASN A 249 -25.92 1.18 26.65
CA ASN A 249 -26.17 0.63 25.30
C ASN A 249 -25.19 1.16 24.25
N ASP A 250 -23.93 1.36 24.63
CA ASP A 250 -22.85 1.74 23.71
C ASP A 250 -22.54 0.63 22.71
N ASN A 251 -22.27 1.02 21.46
CA ASN A 251 -21.94 0.11 20.38
C ASN A 251 -20.47 -0.26 20.40
N ILE A 252 -20.17 -1.51 20.77
CA ILE A 252 -18.81 -1.99 21.04
C ILE A 252 -17.84 -1.92 19.85
N TYR A 253 -18.34 -1.55 18.67
CA TYR A 253 -17.59 -1.51 17.41
C TYR A 253 -17.52 -0.12 16.77
N THR A 254 -18.18 0.90 17.32
CA THR A 254 -18.14 2.28 16.81
C THR A 254 -17.70 3.28 17.88
N VAL A 255 -17.27 4.45 17.45
CA VAL A 255 -16.91 5.58 18.33
C VAL A 255 -18.18 6.39 18.60
N ALA A 256 -18.46 6.74 19.86
CA ALA A 256 -19.68 7.50 20.20
C ALA A 256 -19.74 8.88 19.52
N ARG A 257 -20.94 9.40 19.23
CA ARG A 257 -21.12 10.76 18.66
C ARG A 257 -21.07 11.88 19.71
N SER A 258 -20.99 11.55 21.00
CA SER A 258 -20.99 12.47 22.14
C SER A 258 -20.14 11.93 23.28
N GLY A 259 -19.36 12.79 23.96
CA GLY A 259 -18.48 12.37 25.05
C GLY A 259 -19.17 12.08 26.39
N ASP A 260 -20.48 12.26 26.49
CA ASP A 260 -21.21 12.27 27.77
C ASP A 260 -21.85 10.93 28.16
N ARG A 261 -21.96 9.98 27.21
CA ARG A 261 -22.63 8.67 27.35
C ARG A 261 -22.31 7.75 26.18
N GLY A 262 -22.66 6.47 26.30
CA GLY A 262 -22.66 5.51 25.19
C GLY A 262 -23.62 5.86 24.04
N ASP A 263 -23.34 5.30 22.86
CA ASP A 263 -24.08 5.54 21.62
C ASP A 263 -24.34 4.24 20.84
N PRO A 264 -25.60 3.77 20.72
CA PRO A 264 -25.91 2.51 20.03
C PRO A 264 -25.66 2.53 18.52
N LEU A 265 -25.46 3.70 17.90
CA LEU A 265 -25.11 3.85 16.49
C LEU A 265 -23.62 4.22 16.31
N GLY A 266 -23.18 5.29 16.96
CA GLY A 266 -21.82 5.82 16.86
C GLY A 266 -21.39 6.23 15.45
N ILE A 267 -20.06 6.18 15.22
CA ILE A 267 -19.35 6.43 13.96
C ILE A 267 -18.35 5.29 13.72
N VAL A 268 -18.24 4.80 12.48
CA VAL A 268 -17.24 3.80 12.09
C VAL A 268 -15.81 4.27 12.46
N PRO A 269 -15.00 3.44 13.16
CA PRO A 269 -13.65 3.80 13.56
C PRO A 269 -12.70 3.98 12.36
N VAL A 270 -11.91 5.05 12.37
CA VAL A 270 -10.94 5.37 11.30
C VAL A 270 -9.54 4.91 11.71
N VAL A 271 -9.19 3.68 11.33
CA VAL A 271 -7.91 3.05 11.69
C VAL A 271 -6.70 3.71 11.00
N PRO A 272 -5.52 3.78 11.65
CA PRO A 272 -5.25 3.45 13.06
C PRO A 272 -5.59 4.59 14.04
N MET A 273 -6.09 5.74 13.56
CA MET A 273 -6.41 6.93 14.37
C MET A 273 -7.75 6.80 15.12
N VAL A 274 -7.86 5.77 15.96
CA VAL A 274 -9.04 5.48 16.78
C VAL A 274 -8.75 5.85 18.24
N ALA A 275 -9.73 6.49 18.88
CA ALA A 275 -9.78 6.69 20.31
C ALA A 275 -11.27 6.75 20.73
N PRO A 276 -11.63 6.28 21.94
CA PRO A 276 -12.97 6.52 22.49
C PRO A 276 -13.14 8.00 22.82
N MET A 277 -14.37 8.50 22.74
CA MET A 277 -14.74 9.86 23.13
C MET A 277 -14.81 10.03 24.65
N SER A 278 -15.15 8.95 25.37
CA SER A 278 -15.39 8.95 26.81
C SER A 278 -14.83 7.69 27.47
N ARG A 279 -14.99 7.58 28.79
CA ARG A 279 -14.66 6.37 29.57
C ARG A 279 -15.73 5.27 29.47
N THR A 280 -16.90 5.54 28.89
CA THR A 280 -17.98 4.56 28.66
C THR A 280 -18.11 4.14 27.20
N ASP A 281 -17.56 4.94 26.27
CA ASP A 281 -17.38 4.61 24.85
C ASP A 281 -16.40 3.42 24.70
N SER A 282 -16.86 2.34 24.07
CA SER A 282 -16.29 1.00 24.13
C SER A 282 -15.80 0.56 22.74
N VAL A 283 -14.65 1.05 22.31
CA VAL A 283 -14.24 0.94 20.89
C VAL A 283 -13.35 -0.30 20.66
N LEU A 284 -13.97 -1.45 20.40
CA LEU A 284 -13.25 -2.69 20.10
C LEU A 284 -12.87 -2.76 18.63
N VAL A 285 -11.58 -2.92 18.39
CA VAL A 285 -10.96 -2.93 17.05
C VAL A 285 -10.04 -4.13 16.90
N HIS A 286 -9.82 -4.58 15.67
CA HIS A 286 -8.76 -5.51 15.33
C HIS A 286 -7.86 -4.84 14.28
N ASP A 287 -6.61 -5.29 14.12
CA ASP A 287 -5.78 -4.77 13.02
C ASP A 287 -6.51 -5.03 11.70
N PRO A 288 -6.75 -3.99 10.87
CA PRO A 288 -7.40 -4.18 9.59
C PRO A 288 -6.56 -5.18 8.82
N VAL A 289 -7.09 -6.38 8.59
CA VAL A 289 -6.20 -7.45 8.17
C VAL A 289 -5.61 -7.07 6.84
N SER A 290 -4.28 -7.03 6.84
CA SER A 290 -3.51 -6.54 5.74
C SER A 290 -3.94 -7.32 4.50
N THR A 291 -4.69 -6.63 3.65
CA THR A 291 -4.12 -6.37 2.34
C THR A 291 -2.69 -5.88 2.57
N VAL A 292 -1.80 -6.86 2.68
CA VAL A 292 -0.86 -7.14 1.62
C VAL A 292 -1.59 -6.93 0.27
N THR A 293 -1.87 -5.70 -0.21
CA THR A 293 -0.86 -4.67 -0.51
C THR A 293 0.53 -5.02 0.01
N ALA A 294 1.04 -6.11 -0.58
CA ALA A 294 2.31 -5.96 -1.22
C ALA A 294 2.33 -4.57 -1.88
N ILE A 295 3.46 -3.88 -1.79
CA ILE A 295 3.88 -2.98 -2.87
C ILE A 295 3.60 -3.76 -4.15
N ASN A 296 2.45 -3.55 -4.83
CA ASN A 296 1.65 -4.69 -5.34
C ASN A 296 2.43 -5.44 -6.41
N GLN A 297 3.17 -6.47 -5.99
CA GLN A 297 4.54 -6.66 -6.50
C GLN A 297 4.43 -7.10 -7.93
N ALA A 298 4.48 -6.08 -8.80
CA ALA A 298 4.03 -6.24 -10.16
C ALA A 298 4.92 -7.34 -10.72
N PRO A 299 4.33 -8.49 -11.11
CA PRO A 299 5.09 -9.72 -11.24
C PRO A 299 6.25 -9.44 -12.19
N ASP A 300 7.47 -9.86 -11.84
CA ASP A 300 8.69 -9.48 -12.58
C ASP A 300 8.52 -9.83 -14.07
N VAL A 301 8.17 -8.81 -14.86
CA VAL A 301 7.82 -8.97 -16.28
C VAL A 301 9.05 -8.62 -17.10
N ASP A 302 9.46 -9.52 -17.98
CA ASP A 302 10.29 -9.13 -19.10
C ASP A 302 9.44 -8.29 -20.07
N SER A 303 9.94 -7.10 -20.38
CA SER A 303 9.54 -6.21 -21.47
C SER A 303 9.06 -6.91 -22.75
N LYS A 304 9.65 -8.04 -23.12
CA LYS A 304 9.31 -8.83 -24.32
C LYS A 304 7.88 -9.40 -24.26
N ASN A 305 7.30 -9.50 -23.07
CA ASN A 305 5.91 -9.93 -22.85
C ASN A 305 4.91 -8.76 -22.89
N LEU A 306 5.38 -7.51 -22.79
CA LEU A 306 4.54 -6.31 -22.95
C LEU A 306 4.28 -6.04 -24.43
N LYS A 307 3.03 -5.71 -24.77
CA LYS A 307 2.60 -5.51 -26.16
C LYS A 307 2.47 -4.03 -26.48
N GLN A 308 1.97 -3.24 -25.52
CA GLN A 308 1.68 -1.82 -25.65
C GLN A 308 2.71 -0.91 -24.94
N THR A 309 3.90 -1.41 -24.64
CA THR A 309 4.98 -0.67 -23.96
C THR A 309 6.32 -0.90 -24.67
N ALA A 310 7.22 0.08 -24.57
CA ALA A 310 8.64 -0.03 -24.89
C ALA A 310 9.50 0.66 -23.82
N VAL A 311 10.70 0.13 -23.60
CA VAL A 311 11.79 0.86 -22.95
C VAL A 311 12.69 1.41 -24.06
N VAL A 312 13.25 2.61 -23.88
CA VAL A 312 14.20 3.20 -24.82
C VAL A 312 15.52 3.51 -24.11
N ALA A 313 16.65 3.26 -24.77
CA ALA A 313 17.98 3.47 -24.20
C ALA A 313 18.37 4.97 -24.09
N THR A 314 17.90 5.80 -25.03
CA THR A 314 18.26 7.23 -25.11
C THR A 314 17.03 8.14 -25.26
N LEU A 315 17.19 9.41 -24.89
CA LEU A 315 16.13 10.42 -24.87
C LEU A 315 15.67 10.86 -26.28
N ASP A 316 16.51 10.68 -27.28
CA ASP A 316 16.29 10.99 -28.69
C ASP A 316 15.73 9.81 -29.50
N CYS A 317 15.50 8.64 -28.87
CA CYS A 317 14.77 7.55 -29.51
C CYS A 317 13.34 8.01 -29.91
N PRO A 318 12.93 7.77 -31.17
CA PRO A 318 11.56 8.01 -31.60
C PRO A 318 10.54 7.26 -30.74
N LEU A 319 9.46 7.93 -30.33
CA LEU A 319 8.40 7.31 -29.52
C LEU A 319 7.59 6.32 -30.37
N PRO A 320 7.57 5.01 -30.05
CA PRO A 320 6.78 4.04 -30.82
C PRO A 320 5.28 4.33 -30.70
N GLU A 321 4.61 4.44 -31.85
CA GLU A 321 3.18 4.79 -31.92
C GLU A 321 2.31 3.87 -31.07
N HIS A 322 1.30 4.45 -30.42
CA HIS A 322 0.32 3.74 -29.59
C HIS A 322 0.89 2.92 -28.40
N LYS A 323 2.16 3.16 -28.04
CA LYS A 323 2.82 2.52 -26.90
C LYS A 323 3.24 3.52 -25.83
N ASN A 324 3.26 3.03 -24.59
CA ASN A 324 4.00 3.63 -23.50
C ASN A 324 5.50 3.61 -23.84
N ALA A 325 6.24 4.64 -23.46
CA ALA A 325 7.68 4.72 -23.67
C ALA A 325 8.39 5.13 -22.38
N ILE A 326 9.28 4.29 -21.86
CA ILE A 326 9.99 4.48 -20.60
C ILE A 326 11.48 4.71 -20.86
N TRP A 327 12.08 5.70 -20.20
CA TRP A 327 13.53 5.92 -20.15
C TRP A 327 13.99 6.18 -18.71
N CYS A 328 15.10 5.56 -18.34
CA CYS A 328 15.75 5.74 -17.04
C CYS A 328 17.28 5.87 -17.25
N SER A 329 17.90 6.83 -16.56
CA SER A 329 19.29 7.23 -16.79
C SER A 329 20.34 6.16 -16.47
N THR A 330 20.00 5.11 -15.72
CA THR A 330 20.98 4.09 -15.27
C THR A 330 21.70 3.41 -16.43
N PHE A 331 21.01 3.15 -17.55
CA PHE A 331 21.67 2.53 -18.72
C PHE A 331 22.69 3.49 -19.38
N GLN A 332 22.33 4.77 -19.53
CA GLN A 332 23.26 5.81 -20.00
C GLN A 332 24.45 5.96 -19.04
N MET A 333 24.21 5.94 -17.72
CA MET A 333 25.28 6.03 -16.71
C MET A 333 26.26 4.86 -16.78
N ALA A 334 25.77 3.62 -17.00
CA ALA A 334 26.63 2.46 -17.20
C ALA A 334 27.43 2.57 -18.53
N TRP A 335 26.81 3.03 -19.62
CA TRP A 335 27.49 3.27 -20.89
C TRP A 335 28.57 4.36 -20.76
N ASP A 336 28.28 5.48 -20.09
CA ASP A 336 29.23 6.55 -19.84
C ASP A 336 30.42 6.10 -18.99
N GLN A 337 30.18 5.22 -18.02
CA GLN A 337 31.23 4.62 -17.20
C GLN A 337 32.12 3.69 -18.04
N LEU A 338 31.54 2.85 -18.91
CA LEU A 338 32.27 1.96 -19.83
C LEU A 338 33.10 2.74 -20.86
N LYS A 339 32.49 3.76 -21.47
CA LYS A 339 33.07 4.69 -22.44
C LYS A 339 34.29 5.42 -21.86
N ARG A 340 34.18 5.91 -20.62
CA ARG A 340 35.22 6.71 -19.96
C ARG A 340 36.31 5.89 -19.25
N ASP A 341 35.94 4.91 -18.43
CA ASP A 341 36.87 4.25 -17.51
C ASP A 341 37.58 3.04 -18.13
N ILE A 342 37.03 2.46 -19.21
CA ILE A 342 37.57 1.25 -19.86
C ILE A 342 38.00 1.55 -21.30
N VAL A 343 37.06 1.99 -22.15
CA VAL A 343 37.32 2.10 -23.60
C VAL A 343 38.19 3.33 -23.92
N GLY A 344 37.96 4.45 -23.24
CA GLY A 344 38.71 5.71 -23.35
C GLY A 344 38.33 6.57 -24.57
N GLU A 345 37.43 6.09 -25.41
CA GLU A 345 36.97 6.71 -26.66
C GLU A 345 35.51 6.27 -26.95
N PRO A 346 34.79 6.91 -27.90
CA PRO A 346 33.44 6.49 -28.27
C PRO A 346 33.35 5.01 -28.67
N ILE A 347 32.40 4.28 -28.09
CA ILE A 347 32.24 2.84 -28.28
C ILE A 347 31.62 2.59 -29.67
N GLN A 348 32.35 1.93 -30.56
CA GLN A 348 31.90 1.57 -31.90
C GLN A 348 31.25 0.19 -31.85
N LEU A 349 30.02 0.05 -32.34
CA LEU A 349 29.35 -1.24 -32.53
C LEU A 349 28.84 -1.29 -33.98
N PRO A 350 29.60 -1.83 -34.95
CA PRO A 350 29.24 -1.72 -36.37
C PRO A 350 27.84 -2.27 -36.71
N GLU A 351 27.40 -3.31 -35.99
CA GLU A 351 26.08 -3.94 -36.13
C GLU A 351 24.93 -3.23 -35.40
N ALA A 352 25.24 -2.24 -34.56
CA ALA A 352 24.27 -1.47 -33.76
C ALA A 352 24.64 0.03 -33.77
N GLN A 353 25.24 0.49 -34.87
CA GLN A 353 26.03 1.72 -34.90
C GLN A 353 25.22 2.99 -34.63
N GLU A 354 23.93 3.01 -35.00
CA GLU A 354 23.05 4.14 -34.73
C GLU A 354 22.79 4.30 -33.21
N LEU A 355 22.41 3.22 -32.52
CA LEU A 355 22.19 3.24 -31.07
C LEU A 355 23.49 3.56 -30.31
N ALA A 356 24.61 2.96 -30.73
CA ALA A 356 25.92 3.29 -30.18
C ALA A 356 26.28 4.77 -30.39
N ASN A 357 25.97 5.35 -31.56
CA ASN A 357 26.17 6.78 -31.81
C ASN A 357 25.36 7.65 -30.85
N ARG A 358 24.06 7.36 -30.64
CA ARG A 358 23.21 8.10 -29.71
C ARG A 358 23.76 8.06 -28.27
N LEU A 359 24.05 6.86 -27.76
CA LEU A 359 24.64 6.62 -26.43
C LEU A 359 26.04 7.25 -26.24
N ASN A 360 26.80 7.41 -27.33
CA ASN A 360 28.09 8.11 -27.31
C ASN A 360 27.95 9.64 -27.29
N GLN A 361 27.01 10.18 -28.07
CA GLN A 361 26.75 11.63 -28.19
C GLN A 361 26.17 12.24 -26.91
N THR A 362 25.41 11.47 -26.14
CA THR A 362 24.90 11.84 -24.83
C THR A 362 25.90 11.54 -23.71
N GLN A 363 25.75 12.27 -22.60
CA GLN A 363 26.33 11.93 -21.30
C GLN A 363 25.32 12.32 -20.22
N PHE A 364 25.07 11.46 -19.23
CA PHE A 364 24.18 11.80 -18.13
C PHE A 364 24.94 12.59 -17.03
N PRO A 365 24.50 13.81 -16.65
CA PRO A 365 25.14 14.61 -15.60
C PRO A 365 24.77 14.05 -14.22
N THR A 366 25.56 13.12 -13.69
CA THR A 366 25.28 12.44 -12.41
C THR A 366 25.13 13.37 -11.20
N ARG A 367 25.66 14.60 -11.26
CA ARG A 367 25.39 15.68 -10.28
C ARG A 367 23.91 16.06 -10.15
N ASP A 368 23.08 15.75 -11.15
CA ASP A 368 21.63 16.02 -11.15
C ASP A 368 20.85 14.93 -10.37
N ILE A 369 21.55 13.97 -9.76
CA ILE A 369 21.07 12.99 -8.77
C ILE A 369 21.84 13.21 -7.45
N GLN A 370 21.29 12.79 -6.30
CA GLN A 370 22.00 12.78 -5.01
C GLN A 370 23.06 11.66 -4.97
N GLN A 371 24.22 11.90 -4.35
CA GLN A 371 25.35 10.95 -4.32
C GLN A 371 25.06 9.69 -3.49
N GLU A 372 24.08 9.80 -2.59
CA GLU A 372 23.48 8.76 -1.77
C GLU A 372 22.41 7.95 -2.54
N SER A 373 21.76 8.54 -3.55
CA SER A 373 20.68 7.90 -4.34
C SER A 373 21.17 7.02 -5.50
N TYR A 374 22.46 7.04 -5.86
CA TYR A 374 22.96 6.24 -6.98
C TYR A 374 24.32 5.57 -6.70
N TYR A 375 24.61 4.55 -7.53
CA TYR A 375 25.94 3.98 -7.68
C TYR A 375 26.24 3.76 -9.17
N ALA A 376 27.49 3.94 -9.58
CA ALA A 376 27.95 3.65 -10.94
C ALA A 376 29.44 3.26 -10.90
N ALA A 377 29.80 2.15 -11.55
CA ALA A 377 31.17 1.64 -11.56
C ALA A 377 31.43 0.73 -12.78
N ALA A 378 32.67 0.74 -13.30
CA ALA A 378 33.13 -0.17 -14.35
C ALA A 378 34.51 -0.75 -14.02
N GLY A 379 34.87 -1.87 -14.65
CA GLY A 379 36.14 -2.57 -14.43
C GLY A 379 36.16 -3.98 -15.04
N PHE A 380 37.32 -4.64 -14.96
CA PHE A 380 37.45 -6.05 -15.33
C PHE A 380 37.09 -6.95 -14.13
N VAL A 381 36.50 -8.12 -14.41
CA VAL A 381 36.17 -9.13 -13.39
C VAL A 381 37.43 -9.70 -12.73
N LYS A 382 38.49 -9.94 -13.52
CA LYS A 382 39.82 -10.34 -13.01
C LYS A 382 40.45 -9.34 -12.03
N ASP A 383 40.02 -8.08 -12.03
CA ASP A 383 40.53 -7.01 -11.17
C ASP A 383 39.62 -6.75 -9.94
N GLY A 384 38.67 -7.66 -9.66
CA GLY A 384 37.81 -7.61 -8.48
C GLY A 384 36.63 -6.64 -8.57
N VAL A 385 36.17 -6.29 -9.78
CA VAL A 385 35.10 -5.30 -9.98
C VAL A 385 33.76 -5.77 -9.39
N ILE A 386 33.44 -7.07 -9.44
CA ILE A 386 32.17 -7.61 -8.94
C ILE A 386 32.12 -7.49 -7.42
N GLU A 387 33.19 -7.90 -6.74
CA GLU A 387 33.37 -7.80 -5.30
C GLU A 387 33.30 -6.34 -4.84
N ARG A 388 33.87 -5.41 -5.62
CA ARG A 388 33.75 -3.97 -5.38
C ARG A 388 32.30 -3.48 -5.52
N ILE A 389 31.62 -3.82 -6.63
CA ILE A 389 30.21 -3.46 -6.87
C ILE A 389 29.33 -3.99 -5.73
N GLN A 390 29.46 -5.27 -5.38
CA GLN A 390 28.66 -5.92 -4.34
C GLN A 390 28.90 -5.32 -2.96
N LYS A 391 30.16 -5.03 -2.61
CA LYS A 391 30.55 -4.38 -1.35
C LYS A 391 30.04 -2.94 -1.25
N ASP A 392 30.18 -2.16 -2.33
CA ASP A 392 29.71 -0.77 -2.36
C ASP A 392 28.18 -0.70 -2.33
N MET A 393 27.49 -1.60 -3.04
CA MET A 393 26.03 -1.75 -2.99
C MET A 393 25.55 -2.11 -1.58
N ALA A 394 26.10 -3.16 -0.96
CA ALA A 394 25.73 -3.57 0.40
C ALA A 394 26.00 -2.46 1.45
N LYS A 395 26.97 -1.59 1.21
CA LYS A 395 27.29 -0.45 2.09
C LYS A 395 26.37 0.77 1.86
N ARG A 396 25.99 1.05 0.61
CA ARG A 396 25.18 2.22 0.23
C ARG A 396 23.68 1.97 0.36
N PHE A 397 23.25 0.76 0.04
CA PHE A 397 21.84 0.35 -0.01
C PHE A 397 21.65 -0.94 0.82
N PRO A 398 21.82 -0.91 2.16
CA PRO A 398 21.80 -2.10 3.01
C PRO A 398 20.43 -2.79 3.09
N SER A 399 19.36 -2.13 2.63
CA SER A 399 18.01 -2.69 2.49
C SER A 399 17.80 -3.47 1.19
N GLU A 400 18.72 -3.34 0.22
CA GLU A 400 18.54 -3.82 -1.15
C GLU A 400 19.30 -5.14 -1.40
N PRO A 401 18.78 -6.03 -2.27
CA PRO A 401 19.47 -7.25 -2.62
C PRO A 401 20.75 -6.94 -3.41
N VAL A 402 21.89 -7.45 -2.91
CA VAL A 402 23.19 -7.37 -3.57
C VAL A 402 23.12 -7.95 -5.00
N PRO A 403 23.64 -7.27 -6.04
CA PRO A 403 23.51 -7.72 -7.42
C PRO A 403 24.18 -9.08 -7.65
N VAL A 404 23.43 -10.00 -8.27
CA VAL A 404 23.87 -11.34 -8.65
C VAL A 404 24.34 -11.32 -10.11
N PHE A 405 25.51 -11.89 -10.35
CA PHE A 405 26.11 -12.06 -11.68
C PHE A 405 26.19 -13.57 -11.99
N ASP A 406 25.85 -13.98 -13.21
CA ASP A 406 25.86 -15.39 -13.59
C ASP A 406 27.26 -15.94 -13.93
N GLU A 407 27.37 -17.25 -14.10
CA GLU A 407 28.65 -17.94 -14.30
C GLU A 407 29.40 -17.52 -15.58
N ARG A 408 28.75 -16.90 -16.59
CA ARG A 408 29.42 -16.36 -17.78
C ARG A 408 30.46 -15.30 -17.40
N TYR A 409 30.20 -14.51 -16.34
CA TYR A 409 31.13 -13.51 -15.83
C TYR A 409 32.43 -14.11 -15.27
N LYS A 410 32.42 -15.39 -14.87
CA LYS A 410 33.59 -16.11 -14.35
C LYS A 410 34.22 -17.05 -15.38
N ALA A 411 33.41 -17.62 -16.27
CA ALA A 411 33.83 -18.61 -17.25
C ALA A 411 34.49 -18.00 -18.51
N LEU A 412 34.11 -16.76 -18.88
CA LEU A 412 34.73 -16.03 -19.96
C LEU A 412 36.03 -15.34 -19.49
N ARG A 413 37.02 -15.21 -20.38
CA ARG A 413 38.27 -14.49 -20.10
C ARG A 413 38.11 -12.99 -20.32
N ASP A 414 38.86 -12.21 -19.53
CA ASP A 414 38.99 -10.76 -19.65
C ASP A 414 37.66 -9.97 -19.65
N VAL A 415 36.62 -10.52 -18.99
CA VAL A 415 35.30 -9.89 -18.87
C VAL A 415 35.40 -8.51 -18.27
N VAL A 416 34.79 -7.53 -18.95
CA VAL A 416 34.50 -6.19 -18.44
C VAL A 416 33.02 -6.15 -18.03
N THR A 417 32.72 -5.43 -16.96
CA THR A 417 31.35 -5.00 -16.66
C THR A 417 31.31 -3.52 -16.31
N ALA A 418 30.20 -2.88 -16.67
CA ALA A 418 29.80 -1.57 -16.18
C ALA A 418 28.40 -1.72 -15.58
N TYR A 419 28.22 -1.19 -14.37
CA TYR A 419 27.01 -1.34 -13.57
C TYR A 419 26.59 0.03 -13.05
N ALA A 420 25.28 0.29 -13.05
CA ALA A 420 24.68 1.47 -12.45
C ALA A 420 23.35 1.12 -11.79
N TYR A 421 23.08 1.77 -10.66
CA TYR A 421 21.90 1.57 -9.83
C TYR A 421 21.39 2.92 -9.31
N LEU A 422 20.07 3.03 -9.12
CA LEU A 422 19.35 4.23 -8.72
C LEU A 422 18.22 3.85 -7.76
N ASN A 423 18.13 4.55 -6.63
CA ASN A 423 17.13 4.39 -5.59
C ASN A 423 16.70 5.80 -5.14
N VAL A 424 15.43 6.15 -5.40
CA VAL A 424 14.90 7.50 -5.23
C VAL A 424 13.43 7.41 -4.83
N ASP A 425 13.15 7.67 -3.56
CA ASP A 425 11.77 7.88 -3.13
C ASP A 425 11.36 9.34 -3.23
N VAL A 426 10.08 9.56 -3.55
CA VAL A 426 9.44 10.86 -3.47
C VAL A 426 8.05 10.75 -2.85
N GLY A 427 8.00 10.32 -1.59
CA GLY A 427 6.83 10.41 -0.73
C GLY A 427 6.29 11.84 -0.60
N PHE A 428 4.98 12.01 -0.78
CA PHE A 428 4.33 13.32 -0.70
C PHE A 428 4.14 13.77 0.76
N ALA A 429 4.13 15.08 1.01
CA ALA A 429 3.92 15.63 2.35
C ALA A 429 2.55 15.21 2.93
N TYR A 430 1.54 15.12 2.06
CA TYR A 430 0.21 14.59 2.34
C TYR A 430 -0.19 13.52 1.34
N PRO A 431 -0.78 12.39 1.78
CA PRO A 431 -1.35 11.42 0.86
C PRO A 431 -2.61 11.98 0.19
N TYR A 432 -2.74 11.76 -1.12
CA TYR A 432 -3.99 11.97 -1.85
C TYR A 432 -5.07 10.99 -1.37
N CYS A 433 -6.32 11.26 -1.74
CA CYS A 433 -7.45 10.37 -1.44
C CYS A 433 -7.56 9.27 -2.49
N THR A 434 -7.98 8.06 -2.13
CA THR A 434 -8.31 7.03 -3.12
C THR A 434 -9.57 7.43 -3.88
N ASN A 435 -9.58 7.31 -5.21
CA ASN A 435 -10.78 7.51 -6.01
C ASN A 435 -11.65 6.25 -5.93
N LEU A 436 -12.77 6.32 -5.20
CA LEU A 436 -13.66 5.18 -4.89
C LEU A 436 -14.57 4.74 -6.06
N SER A 437 -14.29 5.21 -7.27
CA SER A 437 -15.04 4.91 -8.49
C SER A 437 -14.07 4.52 -9.60
N ALA A 438 -14.55 3.73 -10.56
CA ALA A 438 -13.81 3.46 -11.79
C ALA A 438 -13.40 4.75 -12.50
N PHE A 439 -12.13 4.86 -12.88
CA PHE A 439 -11.61 5.97 -13.68
C PHE A 439 -11.35 5.48 -15.11
N ASP A 440 -12.08 6.03 -16.08
CA ASP A 440 -11.89 5.73 -17.50
C ASP A 440 -10.59 6.37 -18.00
N PHE A 441 -9.57 5.57 -18.30
CA PHE A 441 -8.43 6.02 -19.10
C PHE A 441 -8.64 5.68 -20.57
N ALA A 442 -8.60 6.67 -21.46
CA ALA A 442 -8.68 6.50 -22.90
C ALA A 442 -7.26 6.56 -23.53
N ASP A 443 -6.82 5.49 -24.21
CA ASP A 443 -5.53 5.49 -24.89
C ASP A 443 -5.54 6.28 -26.21
N SER A 444 -4.38 6.41 -26.87
CA SER A 444 -4.26 7.14 -28.13
C SER A 444 -5.01 6.52 -29.32
N ASN A 445 -5.47 5.26 -29.22
CA ASN A 445 -6.40 4.64 -30.17
C ASN A 445 -7.88 4.86 -29.80
N GLY A 446 -8.16 5.56 -28.70
CA GLY A 446 -9.50 5.75 -28.17
C GLY A 446 -10.04 4.55 -27.38
N VAL A 447 -9.23 3.51 -27.10
CA VAL A 447 -9.65 2.37 -26.29
C VAL A 447 -9.72 2.80 -24.84
N ARG A 448 -10.88 2.62 -24.21
CA ARG A 448 -11.08 2.93 -22.78
C ARG A 448 -10.86 1.70 -21.91
N LYS A 449 -10.18 1.90 -20.78
CA LYS A 449 -9.98 0.90 -19.73
C LYS A 449 -10.25 1.54 -18.37
N ALA A 450 -11.03 0.85 -17.53
CA ALA A 450 -11.27 1.27 -16.15
C ALA A 450 -10.06 0.95 -15.27
N VAL A 451 -9.51 1.97 -14.61
CA VAL A 451 -8.33 1.87 -13.74
C VAL A 451 -8.64 2.41 -12.34
N THR A 452 -7.84 2.03 -11.35
CA THR A 452 -7.82 2.71 -10.06
C THR A 452 -7.09 4.05 -10.18
N ALA A 453 -7.42 4.98 -9.29
CA ALA A 453 -6.87 6.31 -9.30
C ALA A 453 -6.83 6.92 -7.90
N PHE A 454 -6.07 8.00 -7.75
CA PHE A 454 -6.12 8.88 -6.59
C PHE A 454 -6.53 10.31 -6.99
N CYS A 455 -7.06 11.06 -6.02
CA CYS A 455 -7.68 12.35 -6.26
C CYS A 455 -7.41 13.37 -5.14
N ALA A 456 -7.49 14.66 -5.48
CA ALA A 456 -7.27 15.76 -4.53
C ALA A 456 -8.50 16.11 -3.66
N GLN A 457 -9.67 15.55 -3.96
CA GLN A 457 -10.91 15.74 -3.20
C GLN A 457 -11.73 14.44 -3.21
N PRO A 458 -12.13 13.87 -2.05
CA PRO A 458 -13.17 12.85 -2.00
C PRO A 458 -14.56 13.47 -2.25
N GLY A 459 -15.55 12.62 -2.54
CA GLY A 459 -16.96 13.03 -2.60
C GLY A 459 -17.53 13.57 -1.27
N ALA A 460 -16.86 13.28 -0.16
CA ALA A 460 -17.11 13.87 1.16
C ALA A 460 -15.99 14.83 1.55
N ARG A 461 -16.31 15.98 2.17
CA ARG A 461 -15.33 16.99 2.55
C ARG A 461 -14.53 16.59 3.80
N THR A 462 -13.32 16.08 3.61
CA THR A 462 -12.34 15.85 4.68
C THR A 462 -11.45 17.08 4.93
N ALA A 463 -10.87 17.18 6.14
CA ALA A 463 -9.99 18.29 6.53
C ALA A 463 -8.73 18.39 5.64
N ASP A 464 -8.09 17.26 5.33
CA ASP A 464 -6.83 17.22 4.58
C ASP A 464 -6.99 17.57 3.09
N SER A 465 -8.21 17.65 2.56
CA SER A 465 -8.45 18.18 1.21
C SER A 465 -7.89 19.60 1.03
N GLY A 466 -7.77 20.39 2.12
CA GLY A 466 -7.04 21.66 2.10
C GLY A 466 -5.55 21.47 1.80
N ARG A 467 -4.89 20.60 2.57
CA ARG A 467 -3.43 20.39 2.53
C ARG A 467 -2.96 19.72 1.24
N VAL A 468 -3.71 18.74 0.75
CA VAL A 468 -3.45 18.11 -0.56
C VAL A 468 -3.53 19.13 -1.71
N ARG A 469 -4.41 20.14 -1.61
CA ARG A 469 -4.44 21.28 -2.57
C ARG A 469 -3.31 22.29 -2.34
N GLU A 470 -2.84 22.47 -1.11
CA GLU A 470 -1.74 23.39 -0.76
C GLU A 470 -0.36 22.86 -1.20
N GLN A 471 -0.12 21.55 -1.19
CA GLN A 471 1.10 20.94 -1.74
C GLN A 471 1.10 20.87 -3.28
N THR A 472 -0.08 20.75 -3.91
CA THR A 472 -0.17 20.58 -5.37
C THR A 472 0.10 21.92 -6.08
N GLU A 473 1.08 21.95 -6.98
CA GLU A 473 1.40 23.16 -7.77
C GLU A 473 1.18 22.92 -9.27
N ILE A 474 0.37 23.78 -9.90
CA ILE A 474 0.13 23.79 -11.34
C ILE A 474 1.28 24.55 -12.00
N LEU A 475 2.10 23.82 -12.76
CA LEU A 475 3.32 24.34 -13.38
C LEU A 475 3.07 25.00 -14.74
N TYR A 476 2.01 24.61 -15.45
CA TYR A 476 1.36 25.40 -16.49
C TYR A 476 -0.10 24.96 -16.70
N TYR A 477 -0.95 25.82 -17.26
CA TYR A 477 -2.30 25.47 -17.69
C TYR A 477 -2.72 26.27 -18.93
N GLU A 478 -3.20 25.59 -19.96
CA GLU A 478 -3.71 26.16 -21.21
C GLU A 478 -5.13 25.63 -21.47
N HIS A 479 -6.05 26.55 -21.77
CA HIS A 479 -7.43 26.20 -22.11
C HIS A 479 -7.48 25.59 -23.51
N GLY A 480 -8.19 24.46 -23.66
CA GLY A 480 -8.58 23.92 -24.95
C GLY A 480 -10.03 24.30 -25.28
N GLU A 481 -10.46 24.02 -26.51
CA GLU A 481 -11.84 24.20 -26.99
C GLU A 481 -12.90 23.53 -26.09
N THR A 482 -12.49 22.52 -25.31
CA THR A 482 -13.30 21.88 -24.28
C THR A 482 -12.45 21.63 -23.02
N PRO A 483 -13.07 21.40 -21.83
CA PRO A 483 -12.33 20.95 -20.64
C PRO A 483 -11.55 19.63 -20.85
N GLY A 484 -11.93 18.83 -21.84
CA GLY A 484 -11.22 17.60 -22.22
C GLY A 484 -9.95 17.84 -23.05
N THR A 485 -9.81 18.99 -23.72
CA THR A 485 -8.68 19.32 -24.61
C THR A 485 -7.69 20.32 -23.99
N ALA A 486 -7.93 20.81 -22.77
CA ALA A 486 -6.97 21.63 -22.02
C ALA A 486 -5.63 20.90 -21.78
N GLN A 487 -4.52 21.64 -21.85
CA GLN A 487 -3.16 21.14 -21.58
C GLN A 487 -2.68 21.66 -20.22
N PHE A 488 -1.92 20.87 -19.46
CA PHE A 488 -1.40 21.30 -18.16
C PHE A 488 -0.23 20.46 -17.66
N ALA A 489 0.56 21.02 -16.77
CA ALA A 489 1.49 20.26 -15.92
C ALA A 489 1.24 20.52 -14.44
N VAL A 490 1.46 19.50 -13.62
CA VAL A 490 1.21 19.49 -12.17
C VAL A 490 2.42 18.87 -11.46
N ASP A 491 2.95 19.59 -10.48
CA ASP A 491 3.80 19.09 -9.41
C ASP A 491 2.91 18.53 -8.31
N LEU A 492 3.04 17.24 -8.01
CA LEU A 492 2.14 16.56 -7.06
C LEU A 492 2.41 16.96 -5.60
N SER A 493 3.60 17.46 -5.28
CA SER A 493 3.89 17.96 -3.93
C SER A 493 5.12 18.86 -3.95
N ARG A 494 4.92 20.17 -4.06
CA ARG A 494 5.95 21.23 -4.05
C ARG A 494 6.90 21.20 -2.83
N GLU A 495 6.53 20.46 -1.80
CA GLU A 495 7.24 20.28 -0.53
C GLU A 495 8.29 19.14 -0.56
N THR A 496 8.26 18.24 -1.55
CA THR A 496 9.22 17.12 -1.67
C THR A 496 10.64 17.65 -1.91
N GLN A 497 11.68 17.03 -1.31
CA GLN A 497 13.07 17.45 -1.54
C GLN A 497 14.01 16.24 -1.62
N PRO A 498 15.10 16.32 -2.41
CA PRO A 498 15.41 17.37 -3.39
C PRO A 498 14.64 17.20 -4.72
N TYR A 499 13.84 16.15 -4.84
CA TYR A 499 13.25 15.69 -6.09
C TYR A 499 11.84 16.25 -6.34
N GLN A 500 11.49 16.33 -7.61
CA GLN A 500 10.21 16.81 -8.14
C GLN A 500 9.55 15.70 -8.96
N VAL A 501 8.27 15.46 -8.74
CA VAL A 501 7.43 14.60 -9.59
C VAL A 501 6.48 15.50 -10.37
N ILE A 502 6.65 15.53 -11.70
CA ILE A 502 5.82 16.30 -12.62
C ILE A 502 4.99 15.35 -13.47
N LEU A 503 3.68 15.58 -13.51
CA LEU A 503 2.77 14.98 -14.50
C LEU A 503 2.33 16.05 -15.51
N ALA A 504 2.36 15.76 -16.81
CA ALA A 504 1.97 16.71 -17.86
C ALA A 504 1.03 16.11 -18.91
N ARG A 505 -0.17 16.68 -19.05
CA ARG A 505 -1.11 16.40 -20.14
C ARG A 505 -0.82 17.38 -21.28
N MET A 506 -0.09 16.92 -22.28
CA MET A 506 0.48 17.74 -23.36
C MET A 506 0.40 16.99 -24.71
N PRO A 507 0.57 17.66 -25.86
CA PRO A 507 0.70 17.00 -27.15
C PRO A 507 1.87 16.01 -27.17
N ARG A 508 1.71 14.92 -27.92
CA ARG A 508 2.75 13.90 -28.09
C ARG A 508 3.88 14.45 -28.98
N CYS A 509 5.10 14.46 -28.43
CA CYS A 509 6.33 14.79 -29.16
C CYS A 509 6.91 13.58 -29.93
N SER A 510 7.92 13.81 -30.77
CA SER A 510 8.62 12.73 -31.49
C SER A 510 9.53 11.88 -30.61
N ALA A 511 10.10 12.44 -29.54
CA ALA A 511 11.01 11.78 -28.61
C ALA A 511 10.86 12.29 -27.16
N LEU A 512 11.29 11.51 -26.15
CA LEU A 512 11.17 11.90 -24.73
C LEU A 512 11.98 13.18 -24.40
N GLY A 513 13.16 13.33 -25.01
CA GLY A 513 14.00 14.52 -24.89
C GLY A 513 13.46 15.75 -25.61
N GLU A 514 12.48 15.60 -26.51
CA GLU A 514 11.67 16.71 -27.00
C GLU A 514 10.55 17.05 -26.01
N ALA A 515 9.79 16.05 -25.55
CA ALA A 515 8.72 16.24 -24.56
C ALA A 515 9.22 16.96 -23.29
N ALA A 516 10.38 16.56 -22.78
CA ALA A 516 11.01 17.20 -21.62
C ALA A 516 11.40 18.68 -21.88
N ARG A 517 11.87 19.02 -23.08
CA ARG A 517 12.17 20.42 -23.45
C ARG A 517 10.90 21.25 -23.58
N THR A 518 9.90 20.76 -24.31
CA THR A 518 8.59 21.40 -24.48
C THR A 518 7.90 21.64 -23.13
N LEU A 519 8.02 20.69 -22.20
CA LEU A 519 7.56 20.85 -20.81
C LEU A 519 8.30 21.98 -20.09
N GLN A 520 9.63 22.03 -20.11
CA GLN A 520 10.37 23.13 -19.47
C GLN A 520 10.07 24.49 -20.10
N THR A 521 9.89 24.56 -21.42
CA THR A 521 9.48 25.78 -22.13
C THR A 521 8.14 26.29 -21.62
N LYS A 522 7.06 25.47 -21.64
CA LYS A 522 5.72 25.88 -21.16
C LYS A 522 5.72 26.30 -19.69
N ILE A 523 6.50 25.62 -18.83
CA ILE A 523 6.66 26.01 -17.41
C ILE A 523 7.42 27.33 -17.28
N GLY A 524 8.46 27.55 -18.10
CA GLY A 524 9.23 28.79 -18.14
C GLY A 524 8.40 29.98 -18.61
N GLU A 525 7.56 29.78 -19.62
CA GLU A 525 6.63 30.79 -20.17
C GLU A 525 5.54 31.15 -19.17
N PHE A 526 4.85 30.15 -18.59
CA PHE A 526 3.76 30.34 -17.62
C PHE A 526 4.19 31.05 -16.32
N ARG A 527 5.47 30.96 -15.94
CA ARG A 527 6.03 31.73 -14.81
C ARG A 527 6.06 33.24 -15.03
N ASN A 528 5.96 33.70 -16.28
CA ASN A 528 5.92 35.12 -16.63
C ASN A 528 4.47 35.68 -16.69
N ASP A 529 3.46 34.84 -16.48
CA ASP A 529 2.07 35.28 -16.39
C ASP A 529 1.88 36.19 -15.16
N PRO A 530 1.29 37.40 -15.30
CA PRO A 530 1.07 38.31 -14.18
C PRO A 530 0.28 37.71 -13.01
N ASP A 531 -0.64 36.79 -13.29
CA ASP A 531 -1.47 36.10 -12.31
C ASP A 531 -0.87 34.74 -11.86
N TYR A 532 0.36 34.39 -12.27
CA TYR A 532 1.04 33.11 -11.95
C TYR A 532 0.93 32.71 -10.47
N GLN A 533 1.05 33.65 -9.52
CA GLN A 533 0.99 33.37 -8.08
C GLN A 533 -0.40 32.91 -7.59
N VAL A 534 -1.45 33.14 -8.39
CA VAL A 534 -2.81 32.65 -8.18
C VAL A 534 -3.06 31.42 -9.05
N LEU A 535 -2.68 31.46 -10.33
CA LEU A 535 -2.89 30.38 -11.29
C LEU A 535 -2.17 29.08 -10.91
N ARG A 536 -0.98 29.16 -10.31
CA ARG A 536 -0.17 28.00 -9.86
C ARG A 536 -0.81 27.16 -8.75
N LYS A 537 -1.85 27.65 -8.07
CA LYS A 537 -2.46 26.95 -6.91
C LYS A 537 -3.60 26.05 -7.36
N LEU A 538 -3.72 24.86 -6.78
CA LEU A 538 -4.92 24.02 -6.96
C LEU A 538 -6.08 24.60 -6.12
N ARG A 539 -7.14 25.09 -6.77
CA ARG A 539 -8.22 25.82 -6.10
C ARG A 539 -9.27 24.85 -5.54
N PRO A 540 -10.08 25.24 -4.53
CA PRO A 540 -11.15 24.38 -4.00
C PRO A 540 -12.23 23.96 -5.02
N ILE A 541 -12.34 24.68 -6.14
CA ILE A 541 -13.24 24.34 -7.27
C ILE A 541 -12.58 23.46 -8.34
N ASP A 542 -11.26 23.27 -8.28
CA ASP A 542 -10.54 22.44 -9.25
C ASP A 542 -10.61 20.96 -8.86
N THR A 543 -10.60 20.09 -9.87
CA THR A 543 -10.54 18.63 -9.70
C THR A 543 -9.23 18.09 -10.27
N LEU A 544 -8.58 17.21 -9.53
CA LEU A 544 -7.37 16.48 -9.92
C LEU A 544 -7.60 15.00 -9.66
N ILE A 545 -7.44 14.16 -10.69
CA ILE A 545 -7.52 12.70 -10.63
C ILE A 545 -6.37 12.12 -11.47
N VAL A 546 -5.65 11.17 -10.89
CA VAL A 546 -4.42 10.55 -11.44
C VAL A 546 -4.55 9.02 -11.35
N PRO A 547 -4.33 8.24 -12.42
CA PRO A 547 -4.26 6.79 -12.35
C PRO A 547 -3.16 6.27 -11.43
N ASP A 548 -3.39 5.13 -10.76
CA ASP A 548 -2.30 4.39 -10.11
C ASP A 548 -1.48 3.63 -11.17
N VAL A 549 -0.19 3.94 -11.27
CA VAL A 549 0.76 3.31 -12.22
C VAL A 549 1.75 2.48 -11.42
N LEU A 550 1.84 1.18 -11.69
CA LEU A 550 2.60 0.26 -10.85
C LEU A 550 3.14 -0.91 -11.67
N TYR A 551 4.47 -0.97 -11.81
CA TYR A 551 5.14 -2.01 -12.58
C TYR A 551 6.55 -2.31 -12.09
N LYS A 552 7.00 -3.55 -12.32
CA LYS A 552 8.36 -4.01 -12.09
C LYS A 552 8.83 -4.73 -13.35
N LEU A 553 9.77 -4.12 -14.03
CA LEU A 553 10.11 -4.40 -15.41
C LEU A 553 11.59 -4.75 -15.52
N THR A 554 11.89 -5.91 -16.12
CA THR A 554 13.23 -6.19 -16.65
C THR A 554 13.18 -5.99 -18.16
N HIS A 555 14.14 -5.24 -18.71
CA HIS A 555 14.32 -5.09 -20.14
C HIS A 555 15.72 -5.54 -20.54
N HIS A 556 15.82 -6.33 -21.61
CA HIS A 556 17.07 -6.72 -22.25
C HIS A 556 17.20 -5.99 -23.58
N PHE A 557 18.30 -5.28 -23.77
CA PHE A 557 18.64 -4.58 -25.02
C PHE A 557 19.23 -5.59 -26.01
N ASP A 558 18.38 -6.49 -26.51
CA ASP A 558 18.74 -7.59 -27.43
C ASP A 558 19.50 -7.10 -28.66
N GLU A 559 19.26 -5.87 -29.12
CA GLU A 559 19.95 -5.23 -30.25
C GLU A 559 21.44 -5.00 -30.01
N LEU A 560 21.87 -4.96 -28.74
CA LEU A 560 23.26 -4.87 -28.33
C LEU A 560 23.89 -6.25 -28.06
N LEU A 561 23.10 -7.30 -27.88
CA LEU A 561 23.62 -8.62 -27.54
C LEU A 561 24.33 -9.30 -28.73
N GLY A 562 25.45 -9.96 -28.43
CA GLY A 562 26.35 -10.59 -29.41
C GLY A 562 27.25 -9.62 -30.19
N LYS A 563 27.02 -8.30 -30.08
CA LYS A 563 27.65 -7.30 -30.96
C LYS A 563 29.10 -7.01 -30.57
N ARG A 564 30.00 -7.03 -31.56
CA ARG A 564 31.45 -6.77 -31.37
C ARG A 564 31.79 -5.28 -31.39
N LEU A 565 32.83 -4.91 -30.63
CA LEU A 565 33.37 -3.56 -30.61
C LEU A 565 34.25 -3.30 -31.86
N GLY A 566 34.07 -2.16 -32.52
CA GLY A 566 34.85 -1.78 -33.73
C GLY A 566 36.22 -1.19 -33.41
N ASN A 567 36.35 -0.58 -32.23
CA ASN A 567 37.53 0.12 -31.72
C ASN A 567 38.79 -0.75 -31.80
N ALA A 568 39.90 -0.21 -32.30
CA ALA A 568 41.05 -1.00 -32.75
C ALA A 568 41.67 -1.92 -31.68
N LYS A 569 41.62 -1.54 -30.40
CA LYS A 569 42.12 -2.34 -29.26
C LYS A 569 41.12 -3.37 -28.72
N TRP A 570 39.84 -3.28 -29.13
CA TRP A 570 38.72 -3.97 -28.46
C TRP A 570 37.97 -4.95 -29.39
N ARG A 571 38.48 -5.23 -30.59
CA ARG A 571 37.78 -6.04 -31.64
C ARG A 571 37.42 -7.47 -31.25
N GLU A 572 38.12 -8.04 -30.28
CA GLU A 572 37.82 -9.37 -29.74
C GLU A 572 36.67 -9.37 -28.72
N TYR A 573 36.29 -8.20 -28.20
CA TYR A 573 35.24 -8.04 -27.20
C TYR A 573 33.87 -7.91 -27.85
N PHE A 574 32.87 -8.49 -27.20
CA PHE A 574 31.47 -8.39 -27.59
C PHE A 574 30.58 -8.26 -26.35
N ILE A 575 29.41 -7.64 -26.51
CA ILE A 575 28.42 -7.49 -25.44
C ILE A 575 27.65 -8.81 -25.31
N PHE A 576 27.76 -9.48 -24.15
CA PHE A 576 27.04 -10.74 -23.87
C PHE A 576 25.88 -10.57 -22.86
N ASP A 577 25.79 -9.42 -22.20
CA ASP A 577 24.64 -9.03 -21.38
C ASP A 577 24.47 -7.50 -21.43
N ALA A 578 23.22 -7.05 -21.43
CA ALA A 578 22.80 -5.66 -21.52
C ALA A 578 21.34 -5.57 -21.07
N LEU A 579 21.11 -5.22 -19.80
CA LEU A 579 19.77 -5.16 -19.21
C LEU A 579 19.57 -3.95 -18.30
N GLN A 580 18.31 -3.56 -18.12
CA GLN A 580 17.87 -2.55 -17.16
C GLN A 580 16.69 -3.11 -16.36
N LYS A 581 16.66 -2.86 -15.05
CA LYS A 581 15.52 -3.17 -14.18
C LYS A 581 14.92 -1.87 -13.62
N ILE A 582 13.60 -1.80 -13.58
CA ILE A 582 12.83 -0.64 -13.12
C ILE A 582 11.71 -1.14 -12.21
N ASP A 583 11.71 -0.73 -10.94
CA ASP A 583 10.61 -0.93 -9.99
C ASP A 583 9.99 0.45 -9.76
N PHE A 584 8.76 0.67 -10.24
CA PHE A 584 8.12 1.98 -10.28
C PHE A 584 6.68 1.93 -9.79
N THR A 585 6.37 2.78 -8.82
CA THR A 585 5.02 3.05 -8.33
C THR A 585 4.74 4.56 -8.37
N LEU A 586 3.60 4.96 -8.93
CA LEU A 586 2.95 6.24 -8.71
C LEU A 586 1.61 5.95 -8.05
N SER A 587 1.44 6.40 -6.80
CA SER A 587 0.23 6.14 -6.01
C SER A 587 -0.13 7.33 -5.12
N ARG A 588 -1.25 7.22 -4.39
CA ARG A 588 -1.72 8.25 -3.46
C ARG A 588 -0.69 8.73 -2.41
N THR A 589 0.31 7.93 -2.02
CA THR A 589 1.29 8.31 -0.98
C THR A 589 2.56 8.96 -1.53
N GLY A 590 2.87 8.77 -2.82
CA GLY A 590 4.14 9.22 -3.40
C GLY A 590 4.44 8.59 -4.75
N VAL A 591 5.59 8.97 -5.31
CA VAL A 591 6.29 8.09 -6.27
C VAL A 591 7.25 7.21 -5.49
N VAL A 592 6.87 5.95 -5.35
CA VAL A 592 7.73 4.90 -4.79
C VAL A 592 8.49 4.25 -5.95
N LEU A 593 9.61 4.88 -6.30
CA LEU A 593 10.79 4.20 -6.86
C LEU A 593 11.76 3.83 -5.69
N LYS A 594 11.13 3.49 -4.53
CA LYS A 594 11.58 3.02 -3.18
C LYS A 594 12.63 3.87 -2.44
N SER A 595 12.48 4.22 -1.14
CA SER A 595 11.37 4.29 -0.13
C SER A 595 11.74 5.26 1.05
N GLU A 596 10.98 5.96 1.92
CA GLU A 596 9.61 6.57 2.10
C GLU A 596 9.55 7.24 3.55
N ALA A 597 8.93 8.37 4.00
CA ALA A 597 8.44 9.70 3.52
C ALA A 597 8.64 10.78 4.67
N ARG A 598 7.79 11.67 5.28
CA ARG A 598 6.34 12.11 5.39
C ARG A 598 6.25 13.56 6.04
N LEU A 599 5.04 14.14 6.26
CA LEU A 599 4.60 15.21 7.25
C LEU A 599 4.44 16.73 6.81
N ALA A 600 3.87 17.60 7.69
CA ALA A 600 2.89 18.71 7.41
C ALA A 600 3.25 20.17 7.93
N MET A 601 2.50 21.34 7.89
CA MET A 601 1.07 21.86 7.82
C MET A 601 1.01 23.38 7.33
N ALA A 602 -0.08 24.20 7.32
CA ALA A 602 -1.42 24.24 6.63
C ALA A 602 -2.38 25.42 7.11
N ALA A 603 -3.02 26.30 6.26
CA ALA A 603 -4.12 27.30 6.60
C ALA A 603 -4.62 28.29 5.46
N SER A 604 -5.78 29.00 5.59
CA SER A 604 -6.48 29.75 4.47
C SER A 604 -7.16 31.14 4.71
N ARG A 605 -7.49 31.88 3.62
CA ARG A 605 -8.57 32.93 3.46
C ARG A 605 -8.84 33.33 1.96
N ARG A 606 -9.87 34.15 1.63
CA ARG A 606 -10.42 34.43 0.25
C ARG A 606 -10.18 35.87 -0.29
N VAL A 607 -10.05 36.04 -1.63
CA VAL A 607 -10.37 37.27 -2.44
C VAL A 607 -10.87 36.86 -3.89
N PRO A 608 -11.02 37.70 -4.97
CA PRO A 608 -12.29 37.83 -5.70
C PRO A 608 -12.33 37.33 -7.17
N ALA A 609 -13.35 37.73 -7.92
CA ALA A 609 -13.77 37.17 -9.20
C ALA A 609 -13.00 37.65 -10.45
N LYS A 610 -12.17 36.76 -11.01
CA LYS A 610 -11.94 36.61 -12.47
C LYS A 610 -11.52 35.18 -12.84
N LEU A 611 -12.00 34.22 -12.05
CA LEU A 611 -11.45 32.87 -11.88
C LEU A 611 -12.55 31.79 -11.87
N GLU A 612 -13.70 32.07 -12.48
CA GLU A 612 -14.97 31.43 -12.11
C GLU A 612 -15.19 30.02 -12.66
N GLU A 613 -14.45 29.62 -13.71
CA GLU A 613 -14.53 28.27 -14.27
C GLU A 613 -13.64 27.26 -13.52
N PRO A 614 -14.13 26.05 -13.18
CA PRO A 614 -13.37 25.01 -12.50
C PRO A 614 -12.42 24.26 -13.46
N ARG A 615 -11.15 24.10 -13.10
CA ARG A 615 -10.17 23.38 -13.94
C ARG A 615 -10.25 21.88 -13.68
N ARG A 616 -10.27 21.10 -14.76
CA ARG A 616 -10.40 19.63 -14.75
C ARG A 616 -9.06 18.97 -15.09
N LEU A 617 -8.20 18.86 -14.07
CA LEU A 617 -6.85 18.28 -14.15
C LEU A 617 -6.92 16.74 -14.11
N HIS A 618 -7.60 16.14 -15.08
CA HIS A 618 -7.77 14.68 -15.14
C HIS A 618 -6.74 14.08 -16.09
N PHE A 619 -5.96 13.13 -15.60
CA PHE A 619 -5.03 12.32 -16.40
C PHE A 619 -5.75 11.11 -17.00
N ASP A 620 -6.85 11.38 -17.70
CA ASP A 620 -7.81 10.43 -18.30
C ASP A 620 -7.45 10.01 -19.74
N ARG A 621 -6.27 10.42 -20.21
CA ARG A 621 -5.73 10.27 -21.58
C ARG A 621 -4.21 10.47 -21.58
N PRO A 622 -3.47 10.24 -22.68
CA PRO A 622 -2.01 10.22 -22.69
C PRO A 622 -1.31 11.41 -22.00
N PHE A 623 -0.26 11.10 -21.24
CA PHE A 623 0.45 12.07 -20.41
C PHE A 623 1.93 11.68 -20.18
N LEU A 624 2.75 12.66 -19.83
CA LEU A 624 4.15 12.46 -19.45
C LEU A 624 4.29 12.41 -17.92
N ILE A 625 5.00 11.41 -17.41
CA ILE A 625 5.59 11.39 -16.06
C ILE A 625 7.05 11.83 -16.18
N CYS A 626 7.50 12.73 -15.32
CA CYS A 626 8.87 13.24 -15.26
C CYS A 626 9.35 13.35 -13.82
N VAL A 627 10.53 12.78 -13.53
CA VAL A 627 11.18 12.89 -12.21
C VAL A 627 12.59 13.47 -12.37
N LYS A 628 12.86 14.54 -11.64
CA LYS A 628 14.13 15.30 -11.66
C LYS A 628 14.44 15.94 -10.30
N LYS A 629 15.63 16.51 -10.11
CA LYS A 629 15.86 17.47 -9.00
C LYS A 629 15.05 18.77 -9.21
N ARG A 630 14.64 19.41 -8.12
CA ARG A 630 13.91 20.69 -8.13
C ARG A 630 14.71 21.87 -8.68
N GLU A 631 16.02 21.75 -8.76
CA GLU A 631 16.90 22.75 -9.39
C GLU A 631 16.42 23.08 -10.82
N PRO A 632 16.35 24.37 -11.22
CA PRO A 632 15.76 24.76 -12.51
C PRO A 632 16.38 24.03 -13.70
N ASN A 633 17.70 23.89 -13.71
CA ASN A 633 18.49 23.39 -14.83
C ASN A 633 18.82 21.89 -14.73
N ALA A 634 18.27 21.16 -13.75
CA ALA A 634 18.52 19.72 -13.61
C ALA A 634 17.83 18.91 -14.72
N VAL A 635 18.59 18.00 -15.32
CA VAL A 635 18.13 17.01 -16.30
C VAL A 635 17.30 15.94 -15.59
N PRO A 636 16.15 15.50 -16.13
CA PRO A 636 15.41 14.37 -15.57
C PRO A 636 16.21 13.07 -15.69
N PHE A 637 16.15 12.24 -14.64
CA PHE A 637 16.74 10.90 -14.63
C PHE A 637 15.72 9.80 -14.96
N PHE A 638 14.42 10.14 -14.93
CA PHE A 638 13.33 9.26 -15.34
C PHE A 638 12.29 10.05 -16.14
N LEU A 639 11.88 9.49 -17.28
CA LEU A 639 10.77 9.96 -18.10
C LEU A 639 9.93 8.76 -18.55
N MET A 640 8.61 8.90 -18.47
CA MET A 640 7.69 7.92 -19.04
C MET A 640 6.56 8.63 -19.78
N TRP A 641 6.46 8.38 -21.09
CA TRP A 641 5.23 8.69 -21.82
C TRP A 641 4.22 7.57 -21.56
N VAL A 642 3.13 7.91 -20.89
CA VAL A 642 2.00 7.03 -20.63
C VAL A 642 0.97 7.25 -21.73
N ASP A 643 0.82 6.26 -22.59
CA ASP A 643 -0.05 6.28 -23.76
C ASP A 643 -1.28 5.40 -23.57
N ASN A 644 -1.17 4.33 -22.78
CA ASN A 644 -2.22 3.34 -22.55
C ASN A 644 -2.09 2.66 -21.17
N ALA A 645 -3.19 2.09 -20.68
CA ALA A 645 -3.29 1.46 -19.37
C ALA A 645 -2.73 0.02 -19.26
N GLU A 646 -1.70 -0.36 -20.03
CA GLU A 646 -1.03 -1.68 -19.85
C GLU A 646 -0.25 -1.77 -18.52
N LEU A 647 0.22 -0.64 -17.98
CA LEU A 647 0.99 -0.53 -16.73
C LEU A 647 0.23 0.18 -15.60
N MET A 648 -1.11 0.25 -15.70
CA MET A 648 -1.98 0.81 -14.67
C MET A 648 -2.68 -0.29 -13.88
N THR A 649 -2.98 -0.01 -12.61
CA THR A 649 -3.79 -0.90 -11.80
C THR A 649 -5.23 -0.92 -12.33
N LYS A 650 -5.71 -2.09 -12.75
CA LYS A 650 -7.09 -2.27 -13.21
C LYS A 650 -8.07 -2.07 -12.06
N TYR A 651 -9.18 -1.39 -12.34
CA TYR A 651 -10.35 -1.44 -11.46
C TYR A 651 -10.97 -2.85 -11.51
N GLN A 652 -11.46 -3.37 -10.39
CA GLN A 652 -12.14 -4.67 -10.26
C GLN A 652 -13.62 -4.48 -9.94
#